data_AF-A0A182I1U3-F1
#
_entry.id   AF-A0A182I1U3-F1
#
_cell.length_a   1.000
_cell.length_b   1.000
_cell.length_c   1.000
_cell.angle_alpha   90.00
_cell.angle_beta   90.00
_cell.angle_gamma   90.00
#
_symmetry.space_group_name_H-M   'P 1'
#
loop_
_entity.id
_entity.type
_entity.pdbx_description
1 polymer ?
#
loop_
_entity_poly.entity_id
_entity_poly.type
_entity_poly.pdbx_seq_one_letter_code
_entity_poly.pdbx_strand_id
1 'polypeptide(L)'
;MNKGTNFRRAAISSVYAISLSPEKKRLLMQSMYAEAHQSVGPLREEQVRELCIRLNQCYEVRYESIACAMEIILKLLGDRIATEEVLGSYRKLLSYVSSVLDRENCAKLANYMSRISSMVLESGANGGSSFPVQVMKCILVLMYRCPIVSIPDRKTILQAVRSLLDWCKTSPTLYGQCGISALVRTAISSTKALQDDVSIATELTVLAHHLLDVFLSPQSTAVHPVEVLLRLAYEQIFARLVTERCDVRCFELLLFVLYNLLKRDIYLHLKLDIVRTLADAAGGGTRRLVRLLCAAEHLRNEVLLRKTKTVLTLVLAHSLFRYEPVKRARHFKAFLALIETMINAIDLDMLAKARFLCLSIPRARLSIESICFVFAVRHLDLLEGGAGGGCNVELDYVYNLIASVNIIYYKRWKIPSFLVKHVIDGLSRFSNTRTFEKNVTEPRKKLQAILAGAAAHVYDGKRAQAIFGRLPATLHRIQWLELQPDDFGAQLIFHQQLAILQERSVLSGDETRTSLLVAMFDTQTLVRVLSMKKVTPTARLNASVLLSKRKLTGQHLHVALRRIGSSCTGAQGVPDCWTHWVRAVYGTVPVLDSATRRQLWSRLATVEPAVCTSEQRLLLVDMRASLLVAMIPETNRALAEDSQASRLEDGVGAPAALGQ
;
A
#
# COMPACT_ATOMS: atom_id res chain seq x y z
N MET A 1 -12.59 -29.76 76.45
CA MET A 1 -12.11 -28.36 76.60
C MET A 1 -11.43 -27.95 75.30
N ASN A 2 -11.92 -26.84 74.74
CA ASN A 2 -11.58 -26.27 73.43
C ASN A 2 -10.18 -25.64 73.38
N LYS A 3 -9.44 -25.89 72.29
CA LYS A 3 -8.58 -24.90 71.62
C LYS A 3 -8.60 -25.12 70.09
N GLY A 4 -9.75 -24.83 69.48
CA GLY A 4 -9.79 -24.47 68.06
C GLY A 4 -9.31 -23.02 67.93
N THR A 5 -8.07 -22.83 67.50
CA THR A 5 -7.54 -21.50 67.17
C THR A 5 -8.28 -20.97 65.95
N ASN A 6 -9.25 -20.10 66.19
CA ASN A 6 -9.97 -19.32 65.20
C ASN A 6 -9.00 -18.41 64.42
N PHE A 7 -8.54 -18.88 63.26
CA PHE A 7 -7.78 -18.09 62.29
C PHE A 7 -8.62 -17.02 61.54
N ARG A 8 -9.88 -16.79 61.94
CA ARG A 8 -10.82 -15.89 61.27
C ARG A 8 -10.76 -14.42 61.72
N ARG A 9 -9.97 -14.06 62.73
CA ARG A 9 -9.99 -12.69 63.32
C ARG A 9 -8.66 -12.14 63.82
N ALA A 10 -7.53 -12.69 63.38
CA ALA A 10 -6.31 -11.91 63.39
C ALA A 10 -6.32 -11.09 62.11
N ALA A 11 -6.71 -9.82 62.21
CA ALA A 11 -6.33 -8.84 61.21
C ALA A 11 -4.82 -9.02 61.01
N ILE A 12 -4.43 -9.60 59.88
CA ILE A 12 -3.05 -9.53 59.40
C ILE A 12 -2.88 -8.06 59.07
N SER A 13 -2.54 -7.31 60.10
CA SER A 13 -2.22 -5.90 60.02
C SER A 13 -1.14 -5.74 58.96
N SER A 14 -1.15 -4.56 58.37
CA SER A 14 -0.38 -4.08 57.23
C SER A 14 1.15 -4.17 57.32
N VAL A 15 1.73 -5.09 58.11
CA VAL A 15 3.18 -5.15 58.35
C VAL A 15 3.70 -6.60 58.34
N TYR A 16 4.72 -6.81 57.49
CA TYR A 16 5.57 -8.00 57.30
C TYR A 16 5.17 -9.06 56.26
N ALA A 17 5.16 -8.65 54.99
CA ALA A 17 5.12 -9.55 53.82
C ALA A 17 6.41 -10.39 53.59
N ILE A 18 7.45 -10.27 54.43
CA ILE A 18 8.73 -10.99 54.29
C ILE A 18 8.80 -12.24 55.19
N SER A 19 7.94 -12.37 56.21
CA SER A 19 8.07 -13.38 57.28
C SER A 19 7.09 -14.57 57.20
N LEU A 20 6.18 -14.60 56.23
CA LEU A 20 5.29 -15.75 56.03
C LEU A 20 6.03 -16.89 55.32
N SER A 21 6.21 -18.01 56.03
CA SER A 21 6.68 -19.27 55.46
C SER A 21 5.80 -19.70 54.27
N PRO A 22 6.35 -20.39 53.25
CA PRO A 22 5.58 -20.83 52.08
C PRO A 22 4.31 -21.62 52.40
N GLU A 23 4.33 -22.44 53.45
CA GLU A 23 3.17 -23.21 53.91
C GLU A 23 2.02 -22.31 54.38
N LYS A 24 2.33 -21.28 55.16
CA LYS A 24 1.33 -20.28 55.62
C LYS A 24 0.74 -19.50 54.45
N LYS A 25 1.53 -19.16 53.43
CA LYS A 25 1.04 -18.51 52.21
C LYS A 25 0.06 -19.41 51.44
N ARG A 26 0.36 -20.71 51.33
CA ARG A 26 -0.54 -21.68 50.67
C ARG A 26 -1.85 -21.88 51.42
N LEU A 27 -1.80 -22.05 52.75
CA LEU A 27 -3.01 -22.17 53.57
C LEU A 27 -3.88 -20.90 53.48
N LEU A 28 -3.25 -19.72 53.49
CA LEU A 28 -3.97 -18.46 53.33
C LEU A 28 -4.59 -18.35 51.93
N MET A 29 -3.89 -18.77 50.87
CA MET A 29 -4.42 -18.80 49.51
C MET A 29 -5.63 -19.72 49.38
N GLN A 30 -5.57 -20.93 49.98
CA GLN A 30 -6.70 -21.87 49.99
C GLN A 30 -7.90 -21.32 50.77
N SER A 31 -7.65 -20.66 51.91
CA SER A 31 -8.70 -19.99 52.68
C SER A 31 -9.38 -18.88 51.86
N MET A 32 -8.59 -18.05 51.15
CA MET A 32 -9.14 -17.01 50.27
C MET A 32 -9.91 -17.59 49.09
N TYR A 33 -9.43 -18.70 48.52
CA TYR A 33 -10.14 -19.42 47.47
C TYR A 33 -11.52 -19.91 47.93
N ALA A 34 -11.59 -20.54 49.11
CA ALA A 34 -12.85 -20.98 49.70
C ALA A 34 -13.77 -19.78 50.01
N GLU A 35 -13.22 -18.70 50.57
CA GLU A 35 -13.97 -17.47 50.88
C GLU A 35 -14.59 -16.83 49.62
N ALA A 36 -13.87 -16.83 48.50
CA ALA A 36 -14.36 -16.28 47.23
C ALA A 36 -15.36 -17.19 46.49
N HIS A 37 -15.23 -18.52 46.60
CA HIS A 37 -16.01 -19.48 45.79
C HIS A 37 -17.17 -20.15 46.53
N GLN A 38 -17.14 -20.22 47.87
CA GLN A 38 -18.15 -20.92 48.67
C GLN A 38 -19.16 -19.96 49.33
N SER A 39 -19.07 -18.66 49.08
CA SER A 39 -20.05 -17.69 49.56
C SER A 39 -21.38 -17.84 48.82
N VAL A 40 -22.49 -17.72 49.55
CA VAL A 40 -23.88 -17.88 49.02
C VAL A 40 -24.28 -16.69 48.11
N GLY A 41 -23.43 -15.67 47.99
CA GLY A 41 -23.60 -14.51 47.13
C GLY A 41 -22.29 -13.74 46.93
N PRO A 42 -22.30 -12.66 46.13
CA PRO A 42 -21.13 -11.82 45.91
C PRO A 42 -20.68 -11.16 47.23
N LEU A 43 -19.36 -11.09 47.42
CA LEU A 43 -18.76 -10.50 48.63
C LEU A 43 -19.03 -8.98 48.69
N ARG A 44 -19.08 -8.41 49.89
CA ARG A 44 -19.19 -6.94 50.06
C ARG A 44 -17.88 -6.25 49.65
N GLU A 45 -17.96 -4.98 49.24
CA GLU A 45 -16.81 -4.20 48.77
C GLU A 45 -15.62 -4.21 49.73
N GLU A 46 -15.86 -4.03 51.03
CA GLU A 46 -14.82 -4.09 52.08
C GLU A 46 -14.13 -5.45 52.17
N GLN A 47 -14.92 -6.53 52.01
CA GLN A 47 -14.39 -7.90 52.02
C GLN A 47 -13.54 -8.17 50.78
N VAL A 48 -13.95 -7.67 49.61
CA VAL A 48 -13.16 -7.76 48.37
C VAL A 48 -11.84 -6.99 48.52
N ARG A 49 -11.85 -5.79 49.10
CA ARG A 49 -10.63 -5.02 49.38
C ARG A 49 -9.67 -5.75 50.31
N GLU A 50 -10.18 -6.29 51.42
CA GLU A 50 -9.37 -7.05 52.38
C GLU A 50 -8.79 -8.32 51.74
N LEU A 51 -9.59 -9.02 50.92
CA LEU A 51 -9.14 -10.20 50.20
C LEU A 51 -8.06 -9.85 49.17
N CYS A 52 -8.18 -8.73 48.45
CA CYS A 52 -7.15 -8.21 47.55
C CYS A 52 -5.82 -7.89 48.27
N ILE A 53 -5.89 -7.27 49.45
CA ILE A 53 -4.70 -6.97 50.27
C ILE A 53 -3.99 -8.26 50.67
N ARG A 54 -4.74 -9.25 51.18
CA ARG A 54 -4.20 -10.57 51.56
C ARG A 54 -3.63 -11.31 50.35
N LEU A 55 -4.34 -11.30 49.22
CA LEU A 55 -3.94 -11.94 47.97
C LEU A 55 -2.57 -11.42 47.49
N ASN A 56 -2.37 -10.10 47.52
CA ASN A 56 -1.13 -9.45 47.13
C ASN A 56 0.10 -9.83 47.98
N GLN A 57 -0.09 -10.45 49.14
CA GLN A 57 0.99 -10.90 50.02
C GLN A 57 1.35 -12.38 49.82
N CYS A 58 0.50 -13.14 49.12
CA CYS A 58 0.60 -14.60 49.00
C CYS A 58 1.21 -15.09 47.68
N TYR A 59 1.56 -14.19 46.74
CA TYR A 59 2.14 -14.60 45.46
C TYR A 59 3.51 -15.26 45.65
N GLU A 60 3.67 -16.44 45.04
CA GLU A 60 4.92 -17.19 44.98
C GLU A 60 5.31 -17.41 43.51
N VAL A 61 6.61 -17.56 43.25
CA VAL A 61 7.13 -17.97 41.93
C VAL A 61 6.93 -19.48 41.75
N ARG A 62 5.66 -19.91 41.78
CA ARG A 62 5.21 -21.28 41.56
C ARG A 62 3.89 -21.27 40.78
N TYR A 63 3.77 -22.14 39.77
CA TYR A 63 2.58 -22.18 38.92
C TYR A 63 1.28 -22.36 39.71
N GLU A 64 1.25 -23.24 40.72
CA GLU A 64 0.04 -23.52 41.49
C GLU A 64 -0.44 -22.30 42.29
N SER A 65 0.50 -21.50 42.80
CA SER A 65 0.21 -20.24 43.50
C SER A 65 -0.42 -19.23 42.54
N ILE A 66 0.18 -19.08 41.35
CA ILE A 66 -0.30 -18.15 40.32
C ILE A 66 -1.67 -18.59 39.77
N ALA A 67 -1.86 -19.88 39.49
CA ALA A 67 -3.13 -20.40 39.00
C ALA A 67 -4.27 -20.21 40.01
N CYS A 68 -4.04 -20.52 41.29
CA CYS A 68 -5.02 -20.30 42.34
C CYS A 68 -5.38 -18.82 42.50
N ALA A 69 -4.37 -17.93 42.42
CA ALA A 69 -4.61 -16.48 42.43
C ALA A 69 -5.43 -15.99 41.22
N MET A 70 -5.16 -16.54 40.02
CA MET A 70 -5.94 -16.22 38.81
C MET A 70 -7.42 -16.63 38.95
N GLU A 71 -7.71 -17.77 39.58
CA GLU A 71 -9.08 -18.22 39.84
C GLU A 71 -9.82 -17.34 40.83
N ILE A 72 -9.16 -16.94 41.91
CA ILE A 72 -9.70 -15.96 42.86
C ILE A 72 -10.03 -14.66 42.14
N ILE A 73 -9.08 -14.12 41.35
CA ILE A 73 -9.28 -12.87 40.60
C ILE A 73 -10.44 -12.99 39.60
N LEU A 74 -10.55 -14.10 38.88
CA LEU A 74 -11.67 -14.37 37.98
C LEU A 74 -13.01 -14.34 38.72
N LYS A 75 -13.10 -14.99 39.87
CA LYS A 75 -14.34 -15.01 40.64
C LYS A 75 -14.72 -13.60 41.12
N LEU A 76 -13.78 -12.86 41.69
CA LEU A 76 -14.01 -11.50 42.18
C LEU A 76 -14.40 -10.52 41.07
N LEU A 77 -13.72 -10.59 39.91
CA LEU A 77 -14.10 -9.76 38.75
C LEU A 77 -15.48 -10.12 38.20
N GLY A 78 -15.88 -11.39 38.29
CA GLY A 78 -17.22 -11.84 37.89
C GLY A 78 -18.34 -11.24 38.75
N ASP A 79 -18.05 -10.99 40.02
CA ASP A 79 -18.99 -10.38 40.97
C ASP A 79 -19.14 -8.85 40.76
N ARG A 80 -18.24 -8.22 39.98
CA ARG A 80 -18.26 -6.79 39.60
C ARG A 80 -18.25 -5.81 40.78
N ILE A 81 -17.59 -6.18 41.88
CA ILE A 81 -17.46 -5.36 43.11
C ILE A 81 -15.98 -5.02 43.33
N ALA A 82 -15.68 -3.78 43.73
CA ALA A 82 -14.31 -3.28 43.95
C ALA A 82 -13.35 -3.59 42.79
N THR A 83 -13.82 -3.41 41.55
CA THR A 83 -13.13 -3.86 40.33
C THR A 83 -11.72 -3.28 40.21
N GLU A 84 -11.48 -2.03 40.61
CA GLU A 84 -10.15 -1.41 40.54
C GLU A 84 -9.14 -2.07 41.48
N GLU A 85 -9.55 -2.46 42.69
CA GLU A 85 -8.69 -3.15 43.66
C GLU A 85 -8.35 -4.57 43.21
N VAL A 86 -9.31 -5.26 42.61
CA VAL A 86 -9.09 -6.58 42.00
C VAL A 86 -8.13 -6.47 40.81
N LEU A 87 -8.29 -5.45 39.96
CA LEU A 87 -7.37 -5.18 38.85
C LEU A 87 -5.97 -4.79 39.33
N GLY A 88 -5.87 -4.00 40.40
CA GLY A 88 -4.58 -3.70 41.05
C GLY A 88 -3.86 -4.97 41.52
N SER A 89 -4.61 -5.91 42.08
CA SER A 89 -4.06 -7.19 42.54
C SER A 89 -3.62 -8.08 41.39
N TYR A 90 -4.39 -8.10 40.29
CA TYR A 90 -4.00 -8.79 39.06
C TYR A 90 -2.76 -8.18 38.40
N ARG A 91 -2.64 -6.84 38.33
CA ARG A 91 -1.43 -6.17 37.83
C ARG A 91 -0.18 -6.60 38.61
N LYS A 92 -0.30 -6.72 39.94
CA LYS A 92 0.78 -7.23 40.79
C LYS A 92 1.08 -8.70 40.51
N LEU A 93 0.05 -9.54 40.27
CA LEU A 93 0.23 -10.95 39.92
C LEU A 93 1.00 -11.13 38.60
N LEU A 94 0.73 -10.29 37.59
CA LEU A 94 1.36 -10.37 36.26
C LEU A 94 2.89 -10.26 36.31
N SER A 95 3.47 -9.55 37.29
CA SER A 95 4.94 -9.46 37.41
C SER A 95 5.60 -10.78 37.78
N TYR A 96 4.86 -11.71 38.40
CA TYR A 96 5.31 -13.05 38.76
C TYR A 96 5.07 -14.08 37.65
N VAL A 97 4.21 -13.78 36.68
CA VAL A 97 3.85 -14.75 35.64
C VAL A 97 5.09 -15.14 34.83
N SER A 98 5.90 -14.17 34.41
CA SER A 98 7.06 -14.41 33.53
C SER A 98 8.11 -15.38 34.10
N SER A 99 8.18 -15.53 35.43
CA SER A 99 9.13 -16.40 36.12
C SER A 99 8.60 -17.82 36.38
N VAL A 100 7.31 -18.06 36.15
CA VAL A 100 6.69 -19.40 36.28
C VAL A 100 6.30 -20.02 34.94
N LEU A 101 6.56 -19.31 33.83
CA LEU A 101 6.19 -19.76 32.49
C LEU A 101 6.99 -21.00 32.09
N ASP A 102 6.27 -22.05 31.70
CA ASP A 102 6.82 -23.26 31.12
C ASP A 102 5.89 -23.81 30.03
N ARG A 103 6.37 -24.75 29.21
CA ARG A 103 5.63 -25.38 28.11
C ARG A 103 4.35 -26.09 28.59
N GLU A 104 4.35 -26.65 29.80
CA GLU A 104 3.20 -27.39 30.34
C GLU A 104 2.06 -26.49 30.86
N ASN A 105 2.36 -25.22 31.13
CA ASN A 105 1.42 -24.32 31.81
C ASN A 105 1.06 -23.06 30.99
N CYS A 106 1.78 -22.79 29.90
CA CYS A 106 1.63 -21.59 29.09
C CYS A 106 0.20 -21.38 28.56
N ALA A 107 -0.46 -22.44 28.08
CA ALA A 107 -1.82 -22.37 27.56
C ALA A 107 -2.85 -22.09 28.67
N LYS A 108 -2.69 -22.72 29.84
CA LYS A 108 -3.57 -22.49 30.99
C LYS A 108 -3.50 -21.04 31.45
N LEU A 109 -2.30 -20.48 31.56
CA LEU A 109 -2.08 -19.08 31.91
C LEU A 109 -2.64 -18.12 30.86
N ALA A 110 -2.46 -18.41 29.57
CA ALA A 110 -3.06 -17.62 28.49
C ALA A 110 -4.60 -17.64 28.53
N ASN A 111 -5.21 -18.77 28.88
CA ASN A 111 -6.66 -18.88 29.06
C ASN A 111 -7.16 -17.97 30.19
N TYR A 112 -6.49 -17.98 31.35
CA TYR A 112 -6.82 -17.08 32.46
C TYR A 112 -6.73 -15.61 32.03
N MET A 113 -5.65 -15.21 31.36
CA MET A 113 -5.48 -13.85 30.86
C MET A 113 -6.57 -13.44 29.86
N SER A 114 -6.94 -14.34 28.95
CA SER A 114 -8.01 -14.10 27.96
C SER A 114 -9.36 -13.88 28.65
N ARG A 115 -9.73 -14.76 29.59
CA ARG A 115 -11.00 -14.66 30.33
C ARG A 115 -11.08 -13.39 31.16
N ILE A 116 -10.01 -13.07 31.91
CA ILE A 116 -9.91 -11.83 32.69
C ILE A 116 -10.03 -10.62 31.75
N SER A 117 -9.29 -10.60 30.65
CA SER A 117 -9.34 -9.53 29.65
C SER A 117 -10.76 -9.30 29.11
N SER A 118 -11.47 -10.37 28.74
CA SER A 118 -12.85 -10.27 28.22
C SER A 118 -13.82 -9.73 29.27
N MET A 119 -13.75 -10.21 30.51
CA MET A 119 -14.63 -9.73 31.59
C MET A 119 -14.42 -8.24 31.89
N VAL A 120 -13.18 -7.77 31.84
CA VAL A 120 -12.89 -6.35 32.09
C VAL A 120 -13.41 -5.48 30.94
N LEU A 121 -13.21 -5.91 29.69
CA LEU A 121 -13.77 -5.23 28.51
C LEU A 121 -15.30 -5.13 28.58
N GLU A 122 -15.99 -6.22 28.97
CA GLU A 122 -17.46 -6.25 29.11
C GLU A 122 -17.97 -5.34 30.24
N SER A 123 -17.18 -5.17 31.30
CA SER A 123 -17.54 -4.32 32.45
C SER A 123 -17.43 -2.82 32.19
N GLY A 124 -16.79 -2.40 31.09
CA GLY A 124 -16.52 -0.99 30.79
C GLY A 124 -15.53 -0.33 31.77
N ALA A 125 -14.93 -1.08 32.69
CA ALA A 125 -13.91 -0.59 33.59
C ALA A 125 -12.65 -0.26 32.78
N ASN A 126 -12.24 1.01 32.79
CA ASN A 126 -11.11 1.49 31.98
C ASN A 126 -9.74 0.96 32.42
N GLY A 127 -9.69 0.12 33.46
CA GLY A 127 -8.56 -0.75 33.83
C GLY A 127 -7.19 -0.08 33.97
N GLY A 128 -7.09 1.25 33.91
CA GLY A 128 -5.86 2.01 33.72
C GLY A 128 -5.19 1.77 32.36
N SER A 129 -4.53 2.80 31.81
CA SER A 129 -3.76 2.72 30.57
C SER A 129 -2.60 1.69 30.59
N SER A 130 -2.19 1.23 31.77
CA SER A 130 -1.07 0.30 31.96
C SER A 130 -1.44 -1.19 32.00
N PHE A 131 -2.71 -1.53 32.19
CA PHE A 131 -3.15 -2.93 32.32
C PHE A 131 -2.94 -3.75 31.03
N PRO A 132 -3.37 -3.28 29.84
CA PRO A 132 -3.17 -4.03 28.60
C PRO A 132 -1.68 -4.23 28.26
N VAL A 133 -0.82 -3.28 28.67
CA VAL A 133 0.64 -3.34 28.46
C VAL A 133 1.27 -4.51 29.23
N GLN A 134 0.84 -4.75 30.47
CA GLN A 134 1.39 -5.83 31.30
C GLN A 134 0.93 -7.22 30.79
N VAL A 135 -0.34 -7.33 30.40
CA VAL A 135 -0.87 -8.55 29.77
C VAL A 135 -0.13 -8.85 28.46
N MET A 136 0.11 -7.82 27.63
CA MET A 136 0.88 -7.96 26.40
C MET A 136 2.29 -8.50 26.64
N LYS A 137 3.02 -7.95 27.62
CA LYS A 137 4.37 -8.43 27.94
C LYS A 137 4.36 -9.91 28.32
N CYS A 138 3.36 -10.36 29.07
CA CYS A 138 3.23 -11.77 29.42
C CYS A 138 2.95 -12.64 28.19
N ILE A 139 2.03 -12.23 27.30
CA ILE A 139 1.74 -12.95 26.04
C ILE A 139 2.96 -12.96 25.11
N LEU A 140 3.70 -11.86 25.00
CA LEU A 140 4.93 -11.80 24.21
C LEU A 140 6.00 -12.75 24.74
N VAL A 141 6.22 -12.77 26.06
CA VAL A 141 7.18 -13.70 26.69
C VAL A 141 6.72 -15.15 26.47
N LEU A 142 5.42 -15.44 26.61
CA LEU A 142 4.84 -16.75 26.30
C LEU A 142 5.17 -17.19 24.86
N MET A 143 4.94 -16.32 23.88
CA MET A 143 5.15 -16.64 22.46
C MET A 143 6.63 -16.67 22.05
N TYR A 144 7.50 -15.92 22.74
CA TYR A 144 8.93 -15.87 22.44
C TYR A 144 9.73 -16.99 23.14
N ARG A 145 9.44 -17.29 24.41
CA ARG A 145 10.18 -18.29 25.19
C ARG A 145 9.72 -19.73 24.94
N CYS A 146 8.45 -19.93 24.59
CA CYS A 146 7.88 -21.25 24.41
C CYS A 146 7.41 -21.45 22.96
N PRO A 147 8.16 -22.18 22.11
CA PRO A 147 7.67 -22.55 20.79
C PRO A 147 6.49 -23.54 20.97
N ILE A 148 5.27 -23.07 20.73
CA ILE A 148 4.06 -23.87 20.89
C ILE A 148 3.89 -24.74 19.64
N VAL A 149 4.16 -26.04 19.80
CA VAL A 149 4.03 -27.05 18.75
C VAL A 149 2.60 -27.65 18.73
N SER A 150 1.92 -27.62 19.87
CA SER A 150 0.57 -28.17 20.08
C SER A 150 -0.53 -27.21 19.59
N ILE A 151 -1.41 -27.66 18.69
CA ILE A 151 -2.51 -26.87 18.12
C ILE A 151 -3.52 -26.40 19.20
N PRO A 152 -3.98 -27.22 20.16
CA PRO A 152 -4.89 -26.78 21.21
C PRO A 152 -4.34 -25.64 22.08
N ASP A 153 -3.06 -25.74 22.48
CA ASP A 153 -2.38 -24.73 23.28
C ASP A 153 -2.24 -23.42 22.51
N ARG A 154 -1.95 -23.54 21.22
CA ARG A 154 -1.80 -22.42 20.31
C ARG A 154 -3.10 -21.67 20.08
N LYS A 155 -4.22 -22.38 19.89
CA LYS A 155 -5.55 -21.78 19.79
C LYS A 155 -5.87 -20.92 21.02
N THR A 156 -5.50 -21.40 22.21
CA THR A 156 -5.70 -20.70 23.48
C THR A 156 -4.86 -19.42 23.56
N ILE A 157 -3.60 -19.48 23.11
CA ILE A 157 -2.69 -18.33 23.12
C ILE A 157 -3.11 -17.29 22.08
N LEU A 158 -3.54 -17.71 20.88
CA LEU A 158 -4.11 -16.80 19.88
C LEU A 158 -5.41 -16.15 20.35
N GLN A 159 -6.23 -16.85 21.13
CA GLN A 159 -7.41 -16.26 21.75
C GLN A 159 -7.01 -15.15 22.74
N ALA A 160 -5.98 -15.35 23.55
CA ALA A 160 -5.44 -14.31 24.42
C ALA A 160 -4.90 -13.09 23.64
N VAL A 161 -4.21 -13.32 22.52
CA VAL A 161 -3.78 -12.24 21.61
C VAL A 161 -4.98 -11.44 21.10
N ARG A 162 -6.06 -12.11 20.66
CA ARG A 162 -7.27 -11.45 20.16
C ARG A 162 -7.99 -10.64 21.24
N SER A 163 -8.17 -11.21 22.43
CA SER A 163 -8.72 -10.51 23.59
C SER A 163 -7.93 -9.24 23.90
N LEU A 164 -6.60 -9.28 23.77
CA LEU A 164 -5.75 -8.10 23.95
C LEU A 164 -5.92 -7.06 22.82
N LEU A 165 -6.06 -7.50 21.57
CA LEU A 165 -6.33 -6.59 20.45
C LEU A 165 -7.67 -5.87 20.61
N ASP A 166 -8.68 -6.51 21.20
CA ASP A 166 -10.00 -5.89 21.42
C ASP A 166 -9.95 -4.64 22.32
N TRP A 167 -8.94 -4.49 23.18
CA TRP A 167 -8.70 -3.26 23.93
C TRP A 167 -8.44 -2.04 23.05
N CYS A 168 -7.97 -2.24 21.81
CA CYS A 168 -7.79 -1.12 20.89
C CYS A 168 -9.11 -0.52 20.41
N LYS A 169 -10.21 -1.27 20.51
CA LYS A 169 -11.55 -0.74 20.20
C LYS A 169 -11.96 0.32 21.22
N THR A 170 -11.50 0.21 22.48
CA THR A 170 -11.86 1.13 23.56
C THR A 170 -10.92 2.32 23.65
N SER A 171 -9.64 2.19 23.28
CA SER A 171 -8.69 3.30 23.27
C SER A 171 -7.66 3.22 22.13
N PRO A 172 -7.66 4.17 21.17
CA PRO A 172 -6.68 4.21 20.07
C PRO A 172 -5.23 4.42 20.53
N THR A 173 -5.01 5.09 21.66
CA THR A 173 -3.65 5.37 22.19
C THR A 173 -2.92 4.10 22.62
N LEU A 174 -3.66 3.01 22.89
CA LEU A 174 -3.10 1.71 23.23
C LEU A 174 -2.33 1.07 22.08
N TYR A 175 -2.61 1.43 20.82
CA TYR A 175 -1.87 0.88 19.69
C TYR A 175 -0.36 1.12 19.80
N GLY A 176 0.01 2.36 20.12
CA GLY A 176 1.42 2.75 20.32
C GLY A 176 1.99 2.32 21.66
N GLN A 177 1.20 2.45 22.75
CA GLN A 177 1.66 2.16 24.11
C GLN A 177 1.84 0.65 24.37
N CYS A 178 1.01 -0.18 23.75
CA CYS A 178 1.01 -1.64 23.96
C CYS A 178 1.79 -2.39 22.89
N GLY A 179 2.72 -1.77 22.16
CA GLY A 179 3.64 -2.49 21.25
C GLY A 179 2.96 -3.48 20.30
N ILE A 180 1.74 -3.20 19.84
CA ILE A 180 0.86 -4.19 19.21
C ILE A 180 1.44 -4.76 17.92
N SER A 181 2.19 -3.93 17.20
CA SER A 181 2.97 -4.36 16.04
C SER A 181 3.95 -5.49 16.39
N ALA A 182 4.65 -5.42 17.53
CA ALA A 182 5.55 -6.48 17.97
C ALA A 182 4.81 -7.75 18.38
N LEU A 183 3.67 -7.61 19.07
CA LEU A 183 2.81 -8.75 19.44
C LEU A 183 2.34 -9.52 18.20
N VAL A 184 1.77 -8.82 17.23
CA VAL A 184 1.25 -9.43 16.00
C VAL A 184 2.37 -10.05 15.18
N ARG A 185 3.52 -9.38 15.03
CA ARG A 185 4.70 -9.95 14.34
C ARG A 185 5.22 -11.20 15.02
N THR A 186 5.26 -11.21 16.35
CA THR A 186 5.68 -12.38 17.14
C THR A 186 4.68 -13.52 16.94
N ALA A 187 3.38 -13.22 16.96
CA ALA A 187 2.33 -14.20 16.71
C ALA A 187 2.43 -14.82 15.32
N ILE A 188 2.64 -14.01 14.29
CA ILE A 188 2.91 -14.49 12.93
C ILE A 188 4.20 -15.32 12.89
N SER A 189 5.29 -14.85 13.49
CA SER A 189 6.59 -15.56 13.45
C SER A 189 6.55 -16.92 14.14
N SER A 190 5.74 -17.05 15.18
CA SER A 190 5.61 -18.29 15.96
C SER A 190 5.00 -19.44 15.14
N THR A 191 4.33 -19.16 14.00
CA THR A 191 3.77 -20.22 13.14
C THR A 191 4.85 -21.09 12.52
N LYS A 192 6.10 -20.60 12.43
CA LYS A 192 7.23 -21.38 11.92
C LYS A 192 7.53 -22.65 12.72
N ALA A 193 7.05 -22.74 13.96
CA ALA A 193 7.20 -23.93 14.80
C ALA A 193 6.16 -25.03 14.50
N LEU A 194 5.12 -24.72 13.72
CA LEU A 194 4.12 -25.69 13.29
C LEU A 194 4.56 -26.40 11.99
N GLN A 195 4.10 -27.64 11.82
CA GLN A 195 4.42 -28.46 10.65
C GLN A 195 3.28 -28.52 9.61
N ASP A 196 2.02 -28.29 10.01
CA ASP A 196 0.85 -28.38 9.12
C ASP A 196 0.49 -27.01 8.53
N ASP A 197 0.68 -26.87 7.22
CA ASP A 197 0.45 -25.65 6.45
C ASP A 197 -1.03 -25.20 6.46
N VAL A 198 -1.99 -26.13 6.47
CA VAL A 198 -3.43 -25.81 6.53
C VAL A 198 -3.80 -25.20 7.88
N SER A 199 -3.34 -25.81 8.97
CA SER A 199 -3.55 -25.29 10.32
C SER A 199 -2.91 -23.91 10.50
N ILE A 200 -1.69 -23.71 10.00
CA ILE A 200 -1.01 -22.41 10.01
C ILE A 200 -1.83 -21.36 9.27
N ALA A 201 -2.23 -21.66 8.03
CA ALA A 201 -3.00 -20.74 7.20
C ALA A 201 -4.35 -20.39 7.83
N THR A 202 -5.04 -21.37 8.43
CA THR A 202 -6.31 -21.15 9.13
C THR A 202 -6.14 -20.21 10.32
N GLU A 203 -5.14 -20.44 11.16
CA GLU A 203 -4.90 -19.59 12.33
C GLU A 203 -4.54 -18.15 11.97
N LEU A 204 -3.63 -17.98 11.00
CA LEU A 204 -3.26 -16.67 10.49
C LEU A 204 -4.44 -15.96 9.84
N THR A 205 -5.31 -16.72 9.15
CA THR A 205 -6.55 -16.18 8.59
C THR A 205 -7.42 -15.60 9.68
N VAL A 206 -7.67 -16.33 10.77
CA VAL A 206 -8.49 -15.81 11.87
C VAL A 206 -7.83 -14.61 12.54
N LEU A 207 -6.50 -14.59 12.70
CA LEU A 207 -5.78 -13.42 13.21
C LEU A 207 -5.95 -12.19 12.29
N ALA A 208 -5.78 -12.37 10.98
CA ALA A 208 -5.95 -11.29 10.00
C ALA A 208 -7.39 -10.74 10.00
N HIS A 209 -8.40 -11.61 10.09
CA HIS A 209 -9.80 -11.21 10.22
C HIS A 209 -10.04 -10.40 11.50
N HIS A 210 -9.47 -10.82 12.63
CA HIS A 210 -9.58 -10.08 13.88
C HIS A 210 -8.92 -8.70 13.81
N LEU A 211 -7.74 -8.60 13.17
CA LEU A 211 -7.09 -7.30 12.94
C LEU A 211 -7.95 -6.36 12.09
N LEU A 212 -8.60 -6.90 11.06
CA LEU A 212 -9.57 -6.16 10.24
C LEU A 212 -10.75 -5.67 11.09
N ASP A 213 -11.31 -6.52 11.95
CA ASP A 213 -12.46 -6.20 12.80
C ASP A 213 -12.14 -5.19 13.91
N VAL A 214 -10.88 -5.13 14.38
CA VAL A 214 -10.45 -4.21 15.44
C VAL A 214 -10.08 -2.83 14.89
N PHE A 215 -9.32 -2.76 13.79
CA PHE A 215 -8.63 -1.53 13.41
C PHE A 215 -9.18 -0.85 12.17
N LEU A 216 -9.98 -1.53 11.35
CA LEU A 216 -10.39 -1.01 10.05
C LEU A 216 -11.87 -0.63 10.06
N SER A 217 -12.12 0.66 10.28
CA SER A 217 -13.37 1.33 9.91
C SER A 217 -13.29 1.85 8.46
N PRO A 218 -14.43 2.04 7.78
CA PRO A 218 -14.41 2.49 6.39
C PRO A 218 -13.91 3.94 6.26
N GLN A 219 -12.94 4.12 5.34
CA GLN A 219 -12.57 5.37 4.65
C GLN A 219 -11.81 6.48 5.42
N SER A 220 -10.60 6.19 5.91
CA SER A 220 -9.49 7.16 6.12
C SER A 220 -8.48 7.12 4.95
N THR A 221 -8.02 8.27 4.48
CA THR A 221 -7.03 8.37 3.38
C THR A 221 -5.59 8.09 3.81
N ALA A 222 -5.31 7.94 5.11
CA ALA A 222 -3.99 7.63 5.63
C ALA A 222 -3.78 6.11 5.74
N VAL A 223 -2.63 5.63 5.23
CA VAL A 223 -2.20 4.23 5.37
C VAL A 223 -2.01 3.92 6.85
N HIS A 224 -2.85 3.02 7.37
CA HIS A 224 -2.78 2.66 8.79
C HIS A 224 -1.61 1.67 9.01
N PRO A 225 -0.82 1.78 10.10
CA PRO A 225 0.29 0.83 10.37
C PRO A 225 -0.14 -0.66 10.42
N VAL A 226 -1.42 -0.92 10.71
CA VAL A 226 -2.03 -2.26 10.67
C VAL A 226 -2.08 -2.85 9.25
N GLU A 227 -2.12 -2.03 8.20
CA GLU A 227 -2.06 -2.50 6.82
C GLU A 227 -0.77 -3.28 6.55
N VAL A 228 0.36 -2.87 7.15
CA VAL A 228 1.63 -3.57 7.05
C VAL A 228 1.56 -4.95 7.73
N LEU A 229 0.89 -5.02 8.89
CA LEU A 229 0.71 -6.27 9.62
C LEU A 229 -0.23 -7.23 8.88
N LEU A 230 -1.28 -6.71 8.27
CA LEU A 230 -2.19 -7.49 7.43
C LEU A 230 -1.49 -8.02 6.19
N ARG A 231 -0.73 -7.18 5.48
CA ARG A 231 0.08 -7.63 4.34
C ARG A 231 1.02 -8.77 4.75
N LEU A 232 1.74 -8.62 5.87
CA LEU A 232 2.63 -9.66 6.40
C LEU A 232 1.88 -10.96 6.73
N ALA A 233 0.69 -10.87 7.35
CA ALA A 233 -0.11 -12.04 7.67
C ALA A 233 -0.59 -12.77 6.40
N TYR A 234 -1.13 -12.03 5.43
CA TYR A 234 -1.59 -12.59 4.16
C TYR A 234 -0.44 -13.13 3.31
N GLU A 235 0.73 -12.50 3.33
CA GLU A 235 1.95 -13.02 2.69
C GLU A 235 2.28 -14.41 3.21
N GLN A 236 2.29 -14.59 4.54
CA GLN A 236 2.54 -15.90 5.15
C GLN A 236 1.44 -16.92 4.85
N ILE A 237 0.16 -16.50 4.86
CA ILE A 237 -0.97 -17.38 4.48
C ILE A 237 -0.78 -17.88 3.04
N PHE A 238 -0.55 -16.96 2.09
CA PHE A 238 -0.45 -17.31 0.68
C PHE A 238 0.82 -18.09 0.35
N ALA A 239 1.95 -17.79 0.99
CA ALA A 239 3.18 -18.56 0.79
C ALA A 239 2.98 -20.06 1.06
N ARG A 240 2.17 -20.42 2.07
CA ARG A 240 1.84 -21.82 2.40
C ARG A 240 0.76 -22.43 1.49
N LEU A 241 -0.32 -21.68 1.24
CA LEU A 241 -1.42 -22.20 0.41
C LEU A 241 -1.03 -22.37 -1.06
N VAL A 242 -0.07 -21.58 -1.57
CA VAL A 242 0.42 -21.69 -2.95
C VAL A 242 1.33 -22.90 -3.13
N THR A 243 2.17 -23.23 -2.14
CA THR A 243 3.07 -24.39 -2.20
C THR A 243 2.29 -25.71 -2.25
N GLU A 244 1.17 -25.79 -1.53
CA GLU A 244 0.31 -26.98 -1.47
C GLU A 244 -0.93 -26.91 -2.37
N ARG A 245 -0.88 -26.12 -3.46
CA ARG A 245 -2.05 -25.85 -4.32
C ARG A 245 -2.71 -27.08 -4.96
N CYS A 246 -2.05 -28.23 -4.99
CA CYS A 246 -2.62 -29.48 -5.49
C CYS A 246 -3.59 -30.15 -4.50
N ASP A 247 -3.47 -29.83 -3.19
CA ASP A 247 -4.46 -30.27 -2.21
C ASP A 247 -5.75 -29.46 -2.34
N VAL A 248 -6.87 -30.17 -2.43
CA VAL A 248 -8.22 -29.61 -2.49
C VAL A 248 -8.52 -28.77 -1.24
N ARG A 249 -8.07 -29.20 -0.06
CA ARG A 249 -8.32 -28.46 1.20
C ARG A 249 -7.58 -27.12 1.22
N CYS A 250 -6.31 -27.11 0.82
CA CYS A 250 -5.51 -25.88 0.68
C CYS A 250 -6.13 -24.93 -0.35
N PHE A 251 -6.60 -25.45 -1.48
CA PHE A 251 -7.25 -24.65 -2.51
C PHE A 251 -8.60 -24.08 -2.06
N GLU A 252 -9.42 -24.86 -1.36
CA GLU A 252 -10.66 -24.38 -0.75
C GLU A 252 -10.43 -23.26 0.25
N LEU A 253 -9.41 -23.42 1.12
CA LEU A 253 -9.03 -22.40 2.09
C LEU A 253 -8.53 -21.13 1.38
N LEU A 254 -7.73 -21.25 0.31
CA LEU A 254 -7.28 -20.12 -0.50
C LEU A 254 -8.48 -19.32 -1.06
N LEU A 255 -9.45 -20.02 -1.67
CA LEU A 255 -10.65 -19.37 -2.21
C LEU A 255 -11.49 -18.71 -1.10
N PHE A 256 -11.62 -19.36 0.05
CA PHE A 256 -12.34 -18.81 1.21
C PHE A 256 -11.68 -17.52 1.73
N VAL A 257 -10.35 -17.54 1.92
CA VAL A 257 -9.57 -16.39 2.38
C VAL A 257 -9.73 -15.21 1.42
N LEU A 258 -9.58 -15.45 0.11
CA LEU A 258 -9.75 -14.41 -0.91
C LEU A 258 -11.18 -13.86 -0.95
N TYR A 259 -12.18 -14.74 -0.96
CA TYR A 259 -13.57 -14.33 -1.00
C TYR A 259 -13.94 -13.42 0.19
N ASN A 260 -13.55 -13.81 1.41
CA ASN A 260 -13.83 -13.00 2.60
C ASN A 260 -13.11 -11.66 2.57
N LEU A 261 -11.83 -11.63 2.17
CA LEU A 261 -11.07 -10.39 2.01
C LEU A 261 -11.74 -9.44 0.99
N LEU A 262 -12.12 -9.97 -0.17
CA LEU A 262 -12.71 -9.18 -1.26
C LEU A 262 -14.11 -8.66 -0.93
N LYS A 263 -14.88 -9.41 -0.15
CA LYS A 263 -16.24 -9.03 0.27
C LYS A 263 -16.26 -7.99 1.39
N ARG A 264 -15.25 -7.97 2.26
CA ARG A 264 -15.18 -7.03 3.40
C ARG A 264 -15.13 -5.57 2.94
N ASP A 265 -15.77 -4.66 3.68
CA ASP A 265 -15.80 -3.23 3.36
C ASP A 265 -14.53 -2.51 3.86
N ILE A 266 -13.42 -2.82 3.21
CA ILE A 266 -12.10 -2.25 3.50
C ILE A 266 -11.55 -1.48 2.29
N TYR A 267 -10.46 -0.74 2.50
CA TYR A 267 -9.81 0.03 1.46
C TYR A 267 -9.49 -0.80 0.21
N LEU A 268 -9.92 -0.30 -0.95
CA LEU A 268 -9.68 -0.96 -2.23
C LEU A 268 -8.19 -1.19 -2.51
N HIS A 269 -7.33 -0.23 -2.16
CA HIS A 269 -5.89 -0.36 -2.36
C HIS A 269 -5.32 -1.52 -1.52
N LEU A 270 -5.74 -1.67 -0.26
CA LEU A 270 -5.32 -2.77 0.60
C LEU A 270 -5.76 -4.13 0.03
N LYS A 271 -7.01 -4.25 -0.44
CA LYS A 271 -7.48 -5.47 -1.12
C LYS A 271 -6.57 -5.86 -2.27
N LEU A 272 -6.29 -4.90 -3.15
CA LEU A 272 -5.49 -5.13 -4.35
C LEU A 272 -4.01 -5.41 -4.02
N ASP A 273 -3.45 -4.76 -3.00
CA ASP A 273 -2.08 -5.04 -2.55
C ASP A 273 -1.93 -6.45 -1.96
N ILE A 274 -2.94 -6.92 -1.21
CA ILE A 274 -2.97 -8.29 -0.70
C ILE A 274 -3.15 -9.29 -1.84
N VAL A 275 -4.03 -9.03 -2.81
CA VAL A 275 -4.17 -9.86 -4.02
C VAL A 275 -2.86 -9.89 -4.82
N ARG A 276 -2.15 -8.77 -4.92
CA ARG A 276 -0.83 -8.70 -5.54
C ARG A 276 0.19 -9.56 -4.82
N THR A 277 0.15 -9.62 -3.48
CA THR A 277 1.01 -10.50 -2.68
C THR A 277 0.81 -11.98 -3.05
N LEU A 278 -0.45 -12.41 -3.26
CA LEU A 278 -0.74 -13.74 -3.78
C LEU A 278 -0.22 -13.94 -5.21
N ALA A 279 -0.41 -12.95 -6.08
CA ALA A 279 0.09 -13.01 -7.46
C ALA A 279 1.61 -13.16 -7.47
N ASP A 280 2.33 -12.41 -6.63
CA ASP A 280 3.78 -12.44 -6.48
C ASP A 280 4.25 -13.80 -5.93
N ALA A 281 3.54 -14.39 -4.96
CA ALA A 281 3.78 -15.76 -4.50
C ALA A 281 3.60 -16.81 -5.63
N ALA A 282 2.70 -16.55 -6.58
CA ALA A 282 2.53 -17.36 -7.79
C ALA A 282 3.53 -16.99 -8.93
N GLY A 283 4.49 -16.12 -8.65
CA GLY A 283 5.54 -15.68 -9.57
C GLY A 283 5.27 -14.36 -10.31
N GLY A 284 4.27 -13.59 -9.90
CA GLY A 284 3.99 -12.23 -10.34
C GLY A 284 2.93 -12.09 -11.44
N GLY A 285 2.06 -11.10 -11.28
CA GLY A 285 1.07 -10.66 -12.27
C GLY A 285 -0.30 -11.36 -12.19
N THR A 286 -1.32 -10.63 -12.63
CA THR A 286 -2.71 -11.08 -12.77
C THR A 286 -2.82 -12.37 -13.61
N ARG A 287 -2.04 -12.55 -14.68
CA ARG A 287 -2.07 -13.80 -15.46
C ARG A 287 -1.68 -15.03 -14.63
N ARG A 288 -0.62 -14.93 -13.82
CA ARG A 288 -0.16 -16.06 -13.00
C ARG A 288 -1.13 -16.34 -11.86
N LEU A 289 -1.72 -15.30 -11.30
CA LEU A 289 -2.84 -15.43 -10.36
C LEU A 289 -4.01 -16.19 -10.97
N VAL A 290 -4.46 -15.83 -12.18
CA VAL A 290 -5.54 -16.56 -12.87
C VAL A 290 -5.17 -18.03 -13.09
N ARG A 291 -3.92 -18.32 -13.49
CA ARG A 291 -3.44 -19.70 -13.67
C ARG A 291 -3.43 -20.50 -12.38
N LEU A 292 -3.05 -19.88 -11.26
CA LEU A 292 -3.11 -20.49 -9.94
C LEU A 292 -4.55 -20.85 -9.57
N LEU A 293 -5.48 -19.91 -9.77
CA LEU A 293 -6.89 -20.08 -9.41
C LEU A 293 -7.63 -21.03 -10.36
N CYS A 294 -7.17 -21.18 -11.60
CA CYS A 294 -7.79 -22.04 -12.62
C CYS A 294 -7.03 -23.36 -12.82
N ALA A 295 -6.65 -24.03 -11.73
CA ALA A 295 -6.02 -25.34 -11.81
C ALA A 295 -7.04 -26.41 -12.27
N ALA A 296 -6.70 -27.13 -13.34
CA ALA A 296 -7.60 -28.07 -14.02
C ALA A 296 -8.23 -29.12 -13.10
N GLU A 297 -7.48 -29.60 -12.12
CA GLU A 297 -7.90 -30.62 -11.15
C GLU A 297 -9.08 -30.14 -10.32
N HIS A 298 -9.04 -28.88 -9.87
CA HIS A 298 -10.07 -28.28 -9.02
C HIS A 298 -11.29 -27.81 -9.81
N LEU A 299 -11.11 -27.41 -11.07
CA LEU A 299 -12.19 -26.93 -11.94
C LEU A 299 -13.19 -28.03 -12.36
N ARG A 300 -12.84 -29.31 -12.20
CA ARG A 300 -13.76 -30.45 -12.42
C ARG A 300 -14.88 -30.52 -11.39
N ASN A 301 -14.65 -29.98 -10.18
CA ASN A 301 -15.67 -29.89 -9.15
C ASN A 301 -16.53 -28.65 -9.38
N GLU A 302 -17.83 -28.83 -9.64
CA GLU A 302 -18.74 -27.71 -9.92
C GLU A 302 -18.79 -26.66 -8.82
N VAL A 303 -18.70 -27.07 -7.54
CA VAL A 303 -18.74 -26.15 -6.40
C VAL A 303 -17.49 -25.28 -6.38
N LEU A 304 -16.32 -25.88 -6.59
CA LEU A 304 -15.05 -25.16 -6.66
C LEU A 304 -14.97 -24.27 -7.89
N LEU A 305 -15.49 -24.72 -9.03
CA LEU A 305 -15.60 -23.92 -10.25
C LEU A 305 -16.45 -22.66 -10.00
N ARG A 306 -17.62 -22.79 -9.36
CA ARG A 306 -18.48 -21.64 -9.02
C ARG A 306 -17.78 -20.67 -8.08
N LYS A 307 -17.14 -21.17 -7.00
CA LYS A 307 -16.35 -20.35 -6.07
C LYS A 307 -15.21 -19.60 -6.78
N THR A 308 -14.49 -20.29 -7.66
CA THR A 308 -13.40 -19.73 -8.47
C THR A 308 -13.89 -18.62 -9.38
N LYS A 309 -15.01 -18.84 -10.10
CA LYS A 309 -15.65 -17.82 -10.93
C LYS A 309 -16.00 -16.58 -10.10
N THR A 310 -16.62 -16.76 -8.91
CA THR A 310 -16.94 -15.63 -8.02
C THR A 310 -15.71 -14.86 -7.57
N VAL A 311 -14.65 -15.54 -7.14
CA VAL A 311 -13.40 -14.89 -6.71
C VAL A 311 -12.77 -14.13 -7.88
N LEU A 312 -12.68 -14.72 -9.07
CA LEU A 312 -12.15 -14.06 -10.25
C LEU A 312 -12.99 -12.84 -10.66
N THR A 313 -14.32 -12.94 -10.59
CA THR A 313 -15.22 -11.80 -10.82
C THR A 313 -14.88 -10.64 -9.89
N LEU A 314 -14.74 -10.92 -8.60
CA LEU A 314 -14.41 -9.88 -7.61
C LEU A 314 -13.01 -9.30 -7.83
N VAL A 315 -12.00 -10.13 -8.08
CA VAL A 315 -10.62 -9.68 -8.34
C VAL A 315 -10.57 -8.79 -9.58
N LEU A 316 -11.11 -9.24 -10.71
CA LEU A 316 -11.11 -8.47 -11.95
C LEU A 316 -11.95 -7.20 -11.82
N ALA A 317 -13.09 -7.28 -11.13
CA ALA A 317 -13.93 -6.11 -10.88
C ALA A 317 -13.18 -5.06 -10.07
N HIS A 318 -12.57 -5.43 -8.94
CA HIS A 318 -11.81 -4.49 -8.14
C HIS A 318 -10.59 -3.92 -8.88
N SER A 319 -9.87 -4.76 -9.63
CA SER A 319 -8.64 -4.38 -10.35
C SER A 319 -8.94 -3.40 -11.48
N LEU A 320 -9.96 -3.67 -12.31
CA LEU A 320 -10.35 -2.78 -13.41
C LEU A 320 -11.07 -1.51 -12.91
N PHE A 321 -11.92 -1.64 -11.88
CA PHE A 321 -12.68 -0.51 -11.34
C PHE A 321 -11.77 0.51 -10.64
N ARG A 322 -10.57 0.13 -10.17
CA ARG A 322 -9.55 1.09 -9.70
C ARG A 322 -9.25 2.18 -10.74
N TYR A 323 -9.34 1.83 -12.02
CA TYR A 323 -9.10 2.73 -13.15
C TYR A 323 -10.36 3.44 -13.67
N GLU A 324 -11.52 3.23 -13.05
CA GLU A 324 -12.72 4.03 -13.32
C GLU A 324 -12.65 5.38 -12.59
N PRO A 325 -13.28 6.45 -13.12
CA PRO A 325 -13.47 7.68 -12.37
C PRO A 325 -14.25 7.41 -11.08
N VAL A 326 -14.08 8.26 -10.05
CA VAL A 326 -14.73 8.11 -8.73
C VAL A 326 -16.24 7.98 -8.93
N LYS A 327 -16.79 6.77 -8.81
CA LYS A 327 -18.21 6.49 -9.04
C LYS A 327 -18.81 5.76 -7.83
N ARG A 328 -20.08 6.08 -7.55
CA ARG A 328 -20.88 5.53 -6.43
C ARG A 328 -21.05 4.01 -6.53
N ALA A 329 -21.32 3.35 -5.41
CA ALA A 329 -21.51 1.89 -5.28
C ALA A 329 -22.47 1.24 -6.31
N ARG A 330 -23.52 1.96 -6.76
CA ARG A 330 -24.45 1.47 -7.82
C ARG A 330 -23.72 1.15 -9.13
N HIS A 331 -22.72 1.93 -9.52
CA HIS A 331 -21.94 1.68 -10.73
C HIS A 331 -21.03 0.47 -10.58
N PHE A 332 -20.48 0.25 -9.38
CA PHE A 332 -19.67 -0.94 -9.12
C PHE A 332 -20.51 -2.23 -9.22
N LYS A 333 -21.76 -2.23 -8.72
CA LYS A 333 -22.66 -3.39 -8.87
C LYS A 333 -22.96 -3.71 -10.34
N ALA A 334 -23.26 -2.70 -11.15
CA ALA A 334 -23.46 -2.88 -12.58
C ALA A 334 -22.19 -3.38 -13.29
N PHE A 335 -21.03 -2.83 -12.92
CA PHE A 335 -19.73 -3.26 -13.44
C PHE A 335 -19.40 -4.71 -13.09
N LEU A 336 -19.68 -5.12 -11.85
CA LEU A 336 -19.50 -6.48 -11.36
C LEU A 336 -20.37 -7.47 -12.15
N ALA A 337 -21.64 -7.15 -12.41
CA ALA A 337 -22.54 -7.98 -13.20
C ALA A 337 -22.06 -8.18 -14.66
N LEU A 338 -21.45 -7.15 -15.26
CA LEU A 338 -20.86 -7.25 -16.61
C LEU A 338 -19.67 -8.22 -16.64
N ILE A 339 -18.79 -8.13 -15.63
CA ILE A 339 -17.62 -9.03 -15.51
C ILE A 339 -18.07 -10.46 -15.19
N GLU A 340 -19.08 -10.61 -14.34
CA GLU A 340 -19.65 -11.91 -13.99
C GLU A 340 -20.21 -12.62 -15.21
N THR A 341 -20.99 -11.91 -16.04
CA THR A 341 -21.50 -12.44 -17.31
C THR A 341 -20.36 -12.93 -18.22
N MET A 342 -19.29 -12.14 -18.34
CA MET A 342 -18.10 -12.51 -19.13
C MET A 342 -17.43 -13.78 -18.59
N ILE A 343 -17.23 -13.89 -17.28
CA ILE A 343 -16.56 -15.06 -16.66
C ILE A 343 -17.44 -16.32 -16.71
N ASN A 344 -18.76 -16.15 -16.62
CA ASN A 344 -19.67 -17.28 -16.69
C ASN A 344 -19.73 -17.91 -18.09
N ALA A 345 -19.57 -17.10 -19.14
CA ALA A 345 -19.62 -17.53 -20.54
C ALA A 345 -18.37 -18.24 -21.07
N ILE A 346 -17.28 -18.28 -20.28
CA ILE A 346 -15.98 -18.79 -20.74
C ILE A 346 -15.56 -20.11 -20.10
N ASP A 347 -14.74 -20.87 -20.84
CA ASP A 347 -14.03 -22.05 -20.36
C ASP A 347 -12.72 -21.63 -19.67
N LEU A 348 -12.77 -21.55 -18.33
CA LEU A 348 -11.65 -21.06 -17.51
C LEU A 348 -10.39 -21.93 -17.62
N ASP A 349 -10.52 -23.26 -17.74
CA ASP A 349 -9.36 -24.15 -17.81
C ASP A 349 -8.56 -23.89 -19.09
N MET A 350 -9.27 -23.77 -20.22
CA MET A 350 -8.66 -23.47 -21.51
C MET A 350 -8.01 -22.07 -21.51
N LEU A 351 -8.72 -21.07 -21.02
CA LEU A 351 -8.26 -19.67 -21.09
C LEU A 351 -7.12 -19.35 -20.12
N ALA A 352 -7.08 -20.00 -18.95
CA ALA A 352 -5.97 -19.82 -18.03
C ALA A 352 -4.64 -20.33 -18.62
N LYS A 353 -4.70 -21.42 -19.39
CA LYS A 353 -3.53 -22.00 -20.06
C LYS A 353 -3.12 -21.18 -21.30
N ALA A 354 -4.07 -20.53 -21.97
CA ALA A 354 -3.84 -19.79 -23.20
C ALA A 354 -2.75 -18.71 -23.09
N ARG A 355 -1.64 -18.92 -23.82
CA ARG A 355 -0.59 -17.89 -23.97
C ARG A 355 -0.95 -16.89 -25.06
N PHE A 356 -1.40 -17.39 -26.21
CA PHE A 356 -1.82 -16.62 -27.37
C PHE A 356 -3.21 -17.08 -27.81
N LEU A 357 -4.14 -16.12 -27.97
CA LEU A 357 -5.52 -16.40 -28.37
C LEU A 357 -5.62 -17.29 -29.62
N CYS A 358 -4.87 -16.93 -30.68
CA CYS A 358 -4.93 -17.62 -31.97
C CYS A 358 -4.33 -19.03 -32.00
N LEU A 359 -3.51 -19.39 -31.01
CA LEU A 359 -2.86 -20.70 -30.94
C LEU A 359 -3.51 -21.64 -29.94
N SER A 360 -4.17 -21.07 -28.92
CA SER A 360 -4.61 -21.85 -27.75
C SER A 360 -6.09 -22.19 -27.77
N ILE A 361 -6.90 -21.48 -28.58
CA ILE A 361 -8.36 -21.62 -28.61
C ILE A 361 -8.80 -21.96 -30.03
N PRO A 362 -9.50 -23.10 -30.25
CA PRO A 362 -10.07 -23.42 -31.55
C PRO A 362 -11.00 -22.31 -32.04
N ARG A 363 -10.92 -21.94 -33.32
CA ARG A 363 -11.73 -20.85 -33.91
C ARG A 363 -13.24 -21.01 -33.67
N ALA A 364 -13.73 -22.24 -33.59
CA ALA A 364 -15.15 -22.55 -33.36
C ALA A 364 -15.60 -22.27 -31.90
N ARG A 365 -14.68 -22.34 -30.93
CA ARG A 365 -14.97 -22.12 -29.50
C ARG A 365 -14.61 -20.69 -29.04
N LEU A 366 -14.07 -19.88 -29.93
CA LEU A 366 -13.69 -18.50 -29.62
C LEU A 366 -14.96 -17.64 -29.50
N SER A 367 -15.10 -16.95 -28.37
CA SER A 367 -16.16 -15.97 -28.12
C SER A 367 -15.61 -14.58 -27.86
N ILE A 368 -16.47 -13.55 -27.91
CA ILE A 368 -16.06 -12.18 -27.55
C ILE A 368 -15.64 -12.09 -26.08
N GLU A 369 -16.31 -12.83 -25.19
CA GLU A 369 -15.99 -12.91 -23.76
C GLU A 369 -14.61 -13.53 -23.54
N SER A 370 -14.25 -14.54 -24.34
CA SER A 370 -12.93 -15.18 -24.30
C SER A 370 -11.80 -14.20 -24.66
N ILE A 371 -11.99 -13.40 -25.71
CA ILE A 371 -11.04 -12.36 -26.11
C ILE A 371 -10.96 -11.28 -25.02
N CYS A 372 -12.11 -10.82 -24.54
CA CYS A 372 -12.21 -9.78 -23.52
C CYS A 372 -11.53 -10.18 -22.21
N PHE A 373 -11.70 -11.44 -21.77
CA PHE A 373 -11.07 -11.97 -20.57
C PHE A 373 -9.55 -12.00 -20.71
N VAL A 374 -9.02 -12.58 -21.79
CA VAL A 374 -7.56 -12.63 -22.02
C VAL A 374 -6.99 -11.21 -22.12
N PHE A 375 -7.66 -10.33 -22.86
CA PHE A 375 -7.26 -8.94 -22.97
C PHE A 375 -7.20 -8.24 -21.60
N ALA A 376 -8.26 -8.35 -20.78
CA ALA A 376 -8.33 -7.72 -19.47
C ALA A 376 -7.19 -8.20 -18.56
N VAL A 377 -6.96 -9.51 -18.49
CA VAL A 377 -5.88 -10.11 -17.68
C VAL A 377 -4.51 -9.59 -18.11
N ARG A 378 -4.21 -9.56 -19.42
CA ARG A 378 -2.91 -9.07 -19.90
C ARG A 378 -2.75 -7.56 -19.79
N HIS A 379 -3.85 -6.82 -19.92
CA HIS A 379 -3.83 -5.38 -19.75
C HIS A 379 -3.60 -4.99 -18.30
N LEU A 380 -4.17 -5.73 -17.33
CA LEU A 380 -3.87 -5.54 -15.92
C LEU A 380 -2.39 -5.81 -15.60
N ASP A 381 -1.80 -6.88 -16.14
CA ASP A 381 -0.35 -7.14 -16.00
C ASP A 381 0.50 -5.94 -16.47
N LEU A 382 0.11 -5.34 -17.61
CA LEU A 382 0.77 -4.15 -18.17
C LEU A 382 0.58 -2.91 -17.27
N LEU A 383 -0.61 -2.73 -16.68
CA LEU A 383 -0.93 -1.58 -15.83
C LEU A 383 -0.33 -1.66 -14.41
N GLU A 384 -0.13 -2.86 -13.88
CA GLU A 384 0.40 -3.09 -12.53
C GLU A 384 1.92 -2.91 -12.44
N GLY A 385 2.59 -2.76 -13.59
CA GLY A 385 4.02 -2.51 -13.68
C GLY A 385 4.84 -3.58 -12.97
N GLY A 386 4.46 -4.85 -13.13
CA GLY A 386 5.06 -6.01 -12.45
C GLY A 386 6.57 -5.85 -12.29
N ALA A 387 7.00 -5.69 -11.04
CA ALA A 387 8.39 -5.39 -10.71
C ALA A 387 9.27 -6.57 -11.14
N GLY A 388 10.13 -6.34 -12.13
CA GLY A 388 11.14 -7.29 -12.61
C GLY A 388 10.79 -7.99 -13.93
N GLY A 389 11.40 -7.52 -15.02
CA GLY A 389 11.88 -8.41 -16.08
C GLY A 389 11.01 -8.64 -17.32
N GLY A 390 11.17 -7.76 -18.32
CA GLY A 390 11.45 -8.21 -19.68
C GLY A 390 10.44 -7.83 -20.77
N CYS A 391 10.98 -7.55 -21.97
CA CYS A 391 10.26 -7.38 -23.24
C CYS A 391 9.21 -8.48 -23.52
N ASN A 392 9.30 -9.63 -22.86
CA ASN A 392 8.42 -10.78 -23.06
C ASN A 392 6.95 -10.52 -22.68
N VAL A 393 6.67 -9.75 -21.62
CA VAL A 393 5.28 -9.44 -21.22
C VAL A 393 4.63 -8.50 -22.23
N GLU A 394 5.40 -7.49 -22.68
CA GLU A 394 4.95 -6.54 -23.71
C GLU A 394 4.73 -7.24 -25.06
N LEU A 395 5.63 -8.15 -25.46
CA LEU A 395 5.45 -8.95 -26.68
C LEU A 395 4.20 -9.82 -26.59
N ASP A 396 4.01 -10.57 -25.51
CA ASP A 396 2.79 -11.37 -25.27
C ASP A 396 1.53 -10.49 -25.36
N TYR A 397 1.56 -9.27 -24.81
CA TYR A 397 0.47 -8.31 -24.89
C TYR A 397 0.22 -7.84 -26.33
N VAL A 398 1.26 -7.40 -27.04
CA VAL A 398 1.18 -6.89 -28.42
C VAL A 398 0.63 -7.95 -29.37
N TYR A 399 1.09 -9.20 -29.29
CA TYR A 399 0.55 -10.28 -30.12
C TYR A 399 -0.93 -10.56 -29.84
N ASN A 400 -1.34 -10.56 -28.57
CA ASN A 400 -2.75 -10.74 -28.23
C ASN A 400 -3.60 -9.53 -28.62
N LEU A 401 -3.05 -8.30 -28.58
CA LEU A 401 -3.72 -7.10 -29.08
C LEU A 401 -3.94 -7.17 -30.60
N ILE A 402 -2.90 -7.51 -31.36
CA ILE A 402 -2.97 -7.72 -32.82
C ILE A 402 -4.03 -8.78 -33.16
N ALA A 403 -3.99 -9.92 -32.47
CA ALA A 403 -4.97 -10.99 -32.63
C ALA A 403 -6.39 -10.49 -32.36
N SER A 404 -6.59 -9.79 -31.23
CA SER A 404 -7.89 -9.27 -30.82
C SER A 404 -8.45 -8.30 -31.87
N VAL A 405 -7.65 -7.34 -32.34
CA VAL A 405 -8.06 -6.36 -33.36
C VAL A 405 -8.50 -7.06 -34.64
N ASN A 406 -7.69 -7.98 -35.16
CA ASN A 406 -8.03 -8.70 -36.39
C ASN A 406 -9.30 -9.54 -36.20
N ILE A 407 -9.41 -10.31 -35.12
CA ILE A 407 -10.56 -11.19 -34.90
C ILE A 407 -11.85 -10.39 -34.71
N ILE A 408 -11.84 -9.37 -33.86
CA ILE A 408 -13.02 -8.54 -33.57
C ILE A 408 -13.50 -7.87 -34.85
N TYR A 409 -12.58 -7.34 -35.66
CA TYR A 409 -12.90 -6.72 -36.94
C TYR A 409 -13.57 -7.72 -37.90
N TYR A 410 -12.96 -8.87 -38.16
CA TYR A 410 -13.49 -9.85 -39.11
C TYR A 410 -14.80 -10.50 -38.63
N LYS A 411 -14.94 -10.74 -37.33
CA LYS A 411 -16.17 -11.29 -36.74
C LYS A 411 -17.27 -10.24 -36.50
N ARG A 412 -16.96 -8.95 -36.69
CA ARG A 412 -17.87 -7.82 -36.44
C ARG A 412 -18.45 -7.82 -35.02
N TRP A 413 -17.65 -8.26 -34.04
CA TRP A 413 -18.08 -8.30 -32.65
C TRP A 413 -18.04 -6.92 -32.00
N LYS A 414 -18.98 -6.67 -31.09
CA LYS A 414 -19.01 -5.43 -30.30
C LYS A 414 -18.23 -5.62 -29.01
N ILE A 415 -17.33 -4.68 -28.72
CA ILE A 415 -16.56 -4.69 -27.47
C ILE A 415 -17.47 -4.23 -26.32
N PRO A 416 -17.48 -4.94 -25.17
CA PRO A 416 -18.19 -4.48 -23.99
C PRO A 416 -17.76 -3.06 -23.59
N SER A 417 -18.73 -2.20 -23.31
CA SER A 417 -18.50 -0.76 -23.06
C SER A 417 -17.43 -0.48 -22.01
N PHE A 418 -17.35 -1.31 -20.96
CA PHE A 418 -16.39 -1.16 -19.87
C PHE A 418 -14.93 -1.46 -20.26
N LEU A 419 -14.71 -2.21 -21.34
CA LEU A 419 -13.37 -2.53 -21.85
C LEU A 419 -12.90 -1.58 -22.95
N VAL A 420 -13.80 -0.82 -23.57
CA VAL A 420 -13.46 0.10 -24.68
C VAL A 420 -12.31 1.02 -24.31
N LYS A 421 -12.32 1.62 -23.11
CA LYS A 421 -11.22 2.49 -22.66
C LYS A 421 -9.87 1.77 -22.54
N HIS A 422 -9.89 0.51 -22.10
CA HIS A 422 -8.68 -0.29 -21.91
C HIS A 422 -8.11 -0.72 -23.26
N VAL A 423 -9.00 -1.02 -24.22
CA VAL A 423 -8.62 -1.29 -25.62
C VAL A 423 -8.00 -0.05 -26.26
N ILE A 424 -8.62 1.13 -26.09
CA ILE A 424 -8.04 2.39 -26.55
C ILE A 424 -6.66 2.63 -25.91
N ASP A 425 -6.50 2.37 -24.61
CA ASP A 425 -5.19 2.47 -23.96
C ASP A 425 -4.15 1.54 -24.59
N GLY A 426 -4.47 0.26 -24.76
CA GLY A 426 -3.57 -0.70 -25.43
C GLY A 426 -3.16 -0.25 -26.82
N LEU A 427 -4.13 0.22 -27.63
CA LEU A 427 -3.88 0.72 -28.97
C LEU A 427 -3.00 1.97 -28.96
N SER A 428 -3.27 2.91 -28.06
CA SER A 428 -2.50 4.15 -27.94
C SER A 428 -1.02 3.91 -27.62
N ARG A 429 -0.71 2.80 -26.95
CA ARG A 429 0.67 2.42 -26.60
C ARG A 429 1.40 1.71 -27.74
N PHE A 430 0.70 0.85 -28.48
CA PHE A 430 1.37 -0.12 -29.36
C PHE A 430 1.01 -0.03 -30.85
N SER A 431 0.02 0.77 -31.24
CA SER A 431 -0.42 0.84 -32.64
C SER A 431 0.63 1.42 -33.60
N ASN A 432 1.52 2.29 -33.10
CA ASN A 432 2.63 2.87 -33.87
C ASN A 432 3.90 2.01 -33.87
N THR A 433 3.83 0.77 -33.36
CA THR A 433 4.99 -0.13 -33.37
C THR A 433 5.11 -0.84 -34.72
N ARG A 434 6.34 -1.04 -35.21
CA ARG A 434 6.61 -1.79 -36.45
C ARG A 434 5.94 -3.17 -36.46
N THR A 435 5.91 -3.83 -35.29
CA THR A 435 5.26 -5.14 -35.14
C THR A 435 3.75 -5.06 -35.36
N PHE A 436 3.08 -4.03 -34.83
CA PHE A 436 1.65 -3.84 -35.04
C PHE A 436 1.34 -3.51 -36.51
N GLU A 437 2.03 -2.53 -37.09
CA GLU A 437 1.82 -2.09 -38.48
C GLU A 437 2.04 -3.22 -39.49
N LYS A 438 3.05 -4.07 -39.27
CA LYS A 438 3.34 -5.21 -40.16
C LYS A 438 2.24 -6.29 -40.12
N ASN A 439 1.54 -6.45 -38.99
CA ASN A 439 0.61 -7.57 -38.77
C ASN A 439 -0.87 -7.16 -38.77
N VAL A 440 -1.18 -5.86 -38.83
CA VAL A 440 -2.54 -5.34 -38.93
C VAL A 440 -2.66 -4.55 -40.22
N THR A 441 -3.21 -5.18 -41.25
CA THR A 441 -3.53 -4.50 -42.52
C THR A 441 -4.58 -3.41 -42.30
N GLU A 442 -4.37 -2.24 -42.89
CA GLU A 442 -5.25 -1.06 -42.78
C GLU A 442 -5.67 -0.72 -41.33
N PRO A 443 -4.69 -0.47 -40.42
CA PRO A 443 -4.96 -0.38 -38.99
C PRO A 443 -6.00 0.71 -38.68
N ARG A 444 -5.91 1.88 -39.31
CA ARG A 444 -6.88 2.98 -39.11
C ARG A 444 -8.33 2.54 -39.38
N LYS A 445 -8.58 1.86 -40.51
CA LYS A 445 -9.94 1.38 -40.88
C LYS A 445 -10.45 0.32 -39.88
N LYS A 446 -9.60 -0.63 -39.49
CA LYS A 446 -9.97 -1.68 -38.53
C LYS A 446 -10.30 -1.09 -37.17
N LEU A 447 -9.47 -0.16 -36.69
CA LEU A 447 -9.67 0.51 -35.42
C LEU A 447 -10.94 1.37 -35.43
N GLN A 448 -11.17 2.14 -36.50
CA GLN A 448 -12.42 2.90 -36.66
C GLN A 448 -13.65 1.98 -36.65
N ALA A 449 -13.63 0.85 -37.35
CA ALA A 449 -14.76 -0.09 -37.35
C ALA A 449 -15.02 -0.73 -35.97
N ILE A 450 -13.95 -1.05 -35.24
CA ILE A 450 -14.06 -1.61 -33.87
C ILE A 450 -14.60 -0.56 -32.90
N LEU A 451 -14.15 0.69 -33.01
CA LEU A 451 -14.52 1.79 -32.12
C LEU A 451 -15.86 2.44 -32.49
N ALA A 452 -16.28 2.43 -33.75
CA ALA A 452 -17.58 2.95 -34.20
C ALA A 452 -18.77 2.14 -33.61
N GLY A 453 -18.52 0.89 -33.21
CA GLY A 453 -19.48 0.08 -32.46
C GLY A 453 -19.57 0.41 -30.97
N ALA A 454 -18.63 1.18 -30.42
CA ALA A 454 -18.70 1.71 -29.06
C ALA A 454 -19.62 2.94 -29.07
N ALA A 455 -20.66 2.92 -28.24
CA ALA A 455 -21.73 3.91 -28.25
C ALA A 455 -21.24 5.37 -28.39
N ALA A 456 -22.05 6.22 -29.04
CA ALA A 456 -21.84 7.66 -29.27
C ALA A 456 -21.45 8.49 -28.02
N HIS A 457 -21.49 7.89 -26.83
CA HIS A 457 -21.05 8.44 -25.55
C HIS A 457 -19.54 8.68 -25.42
N VAL A 458 -18.70 8.14 -26.33
CA VAL A 458 -17.24 8.32 -26.34
C VAL A 458 -16.81 9.66 -26.94
N TYR A 459 -17.65 10.31 -27.76
CA TYR A 459 -17.27 11.45 -28.61
C TYR A 459 -17.73 12.82 -28.10
N ASP A 460 -18.32 12.91 -26.90
CA ASP A 460 -18.91 14.15 -26.39
C ASP A 460 -17.90 14.93 -25.51
N GLY A 461 -17.54 16.16 -25.92
CA GLY A 461 -16.32 16.90 -25.53
C GLY A 461 -16.10 17.25 -24.05
N LYS A 462 -17.08 17.04 -23.15
CA LYS A 462 -16.92 17.30 -21.70
C LYS A 462 -16.25 16.16 -20.89
N ARG A 463 -15.75 15.10 -21.55
CA ARG A 463 -15.58 13.77 -20.91
C ARG A 463 -14.16 13.18 -20.88
N ALA A 464 -13.09 13.99 -20.82
CA ALA A 464 -11.72 13.47 -20.68
C ALA A 464 -11.51 12.50 -19.49
N GLN A 465 -12.11 12.78 -18.32
CA GLN A 465 -12.10 11.86 -17.17
C GLN A 465 -13.02 10.64 -17.33
N ALA A 466 -14.07 10.73 -18.16
CA ALA A 466 -14.98 9.61 -18.37
C ALA A 466 -14.44 8.61 -19.40
N ILE A 467 -13.64 9.07 -20.37
CA ILE A 467 -13.07 8.22 -21.43
C ILE A 467 -11.85 7.46 -20.90
N PHE A 468 -10.87 8.14 -20.29
CA PHE A 468 -9.62 7.49 -19.86
C PHE A 468 -9.55 7.17 -18.35
N GLY A 469 -10.54 7.63 -17.56
CA GLY A 469 -10.62 7.33 -16.13
C GLY A 469 -9.34 7.71 -15.38
N ARG A 470 -8.85 6.78 -14.55
CA ARG A 470 -7.59 6.91 -13.79
C ARG A 470 -6.44 6.11 -14.40
N LEU A 471 -6.47 5.83 -15.71
CA LEU A 471 -5.38 5.11 -16.37
C LEU A 471 -4.09 5.95 -16.35
N PRO A 472 -2.91 5.36 -16.02
CA PRO A 472 -1.63 6.08 -16.00
C PRO A 472 -1.34 6.73 -17.34
N ALA A 473 -0.86 7.97 -17.38
CA ALA A 473 -0.57 8.64 -18.64
C ALA A 473 0.74 8.11 -19.25
N THR A 474 0.81 7.97 -20.57
CA THR A 474 2.05 7.52 -21.25
C THR A 474 2.39 8.43 -22.42
N LEU A 475 3.68 8.50 -22.72
CA LEU A 475 4.23 9.26 -23.85
C LEU A 475 3.61 8.82 -25.18
N HIS A 476 3.58 7.50 -25.42
CA HIS A 476 2.96 6.92 -26.61
C HIS A 476 1.48 7.27 -26.73
N ARG A 477 0.73 7.31 -25.62
CA ARG A 477 -0.68 7.70 -25.64
C ARG A 477 -0.86 9.15 -26.09
N ILE A 478 -0.03 10.08 -25.60
CA ILE A 478 -0.09 11.49 -26.01
C ILE A 478 0.20 11.63 -27.50
N GLN A 479 1.28 11.02 -27.98
CA GLN A 479 1.63 11.00 -29.41
C GLN A 479 0.50 10.40 -30.26
N TRP A 480 -0.14 9.33 -29.78
CA TRP A 480 -1.26 8.72 -30.48
C TRP A 480 -2.50 9.62 -30.53
N LEU A 481 -2.79 10.35 -29.45
CA LEU A 481 -3.90 11.31 -29.39
C LEU A 481 -3.68 12.50 -30.33
N GLU A 482 -2.45 13.00 -30.45
CA GLU A 482 -2.07 14.09 -31.36
C GLU A 482 -2.23 13.70 -32.84
N LEU A 483 -2.23 12.41 -33.17
CA LEU A 483 -2.36 11.88 -34.53
C LEU A 483 -3.82 11.59 -34.96
N GLN A 484 -4.80 11.80 -34.10
CA GLN A 484 -6.20 11.50 -34.43
C GLN A 484 -6.82 12.57 -35.34
N PRO A 485 -7.70 12.17 -36.30
CA PRO A 485 -8.25 13.06 -37.31
C PRO A 485 -9.31 14.05 -36.76
N ASP A 486 -9.97 13.67 -35.66
CA ASP A 486 -10.79 14.59 -34.88
C ASP A 486 -9.90 15.18 -33.80
N ASP A 487 -9.97 16.50 -33.56
CA ASP A 487 -9.32 17.18 -32.44
C ASP A 487 -9.77 16.53 -31.12
N PHE A 488 -9.14 15.42 -30.73
CA PHE A 488 -9.26 14.83 -29.41
C PHE A 488 -8.80 15.91 -28.45
N GLY A 489 -9.78 16.60 -27.85
CA GLY A 489 -9.61 18.01 -27.53
C GLY A 489 -8.31 18.34 -26.83
N ALA A 490 -7.66 19.45 -27.21
CA ALA A 490 -6.39 19.93 -26.61
C ALA A 490 -6.40 19.92 -25.07
N GLN A 491 -7.57 20.04 -24.47
CA GLN A 491 -7.78 19.88 -23.03
C GLN A 491 -7.44 18.46 -22.53
N LEU A 492 -7.81 17.38 -23.21
CA LEU A 492 -7.45 16.01 -22.86
C LEU A 492 -5.94 15.80 -22.90
N ILE A 493 -5.29 16.23 -23.99
CA ILE A 493 -3.83 16.16 -24.16
C ILE A 493 -3.15 16.88 -22.99
N PHE A 494 -3.59 18.10 -22.67
CA PHE A 494 -3.09 18.87 -21.54
C PHE A 494 -3.24 18.14 -20.19
N HIS A 495 -4.37 17.46 -19.93
CA HIS A 495 -4.56 16.72 -18.67
C HIS A 495 -3.66 15.47 -18.59
N GLN A 496 -3.45 14.75 -19.70
CA GLN A 496 -2.53 13.61 -19.74
C GLN A 496 -1.07 14.07 -19.56
N GLN A 497 -0.68 15.14 -20.24
CA GLN A 497 0.60 15.83 -20.06
C GLN A 497 0.81 16.25 -18.60
N LEU A 498 -0.19 16.88 -17.97
CA LEU A 498 -0.15 17.24 -16.56
C LEU A 498 0.01 16.00 -15.66
N ALA A 499 -0.69 14.90 -15.94
CA ALA A 499 -0.56 13.66 -15.17
C ALA A 499 0.88 13.10 -15.23
N ILE A 500 1.53 13.09 -16.39
CA ILE A 500 2.94 12.67 -16.53
C ILE A 500 3.86 13.54 -15.64
N LEU A 501 3.63 14.85 -15.59
CA LEU A 501 4.41 15.74 -14.71
C LEU A 501 4.16 15.45 -13.23
N GLN A 502 3.03 14.87 -12.85
CA GLN A 502 2.68 14.57 -11.45
C GLN A 502 3.29 13.25 -10.94
N GLU A 503 3.61 12.30 -11.82
CA GLU A 503 3.94 10.91 -11.45
C GLU A 503 5.26 10.75 -10.69
N ARG A 504 6.35 11.35 -11.18
CA ARG A 504 7.69 11.20 -10.57
C ARG A 504 8.54 12.44 -10.80
N SER A 505 9.32 12.84 -9.81
CA SER A 505 10.29 13.94 -9.96
C SER A 505 11.32 13.62 -11.04
N VAL A 506 11.52 14.57 -11.95
CA VAL A 506 12.59 14.54 -12.96
C VAL A 506 13.88 14.93 -12.24
N LEU A 507 14.76 13.95 -12.06
CA LEU A 507 16.10 14.17 -11.53
C LEU A 507 17.00 14.68 -12.66
N SER A 508 17.87 15.65 -12.35
CA SER A 508 18.78 16.27 -13.32
C SER A 508 19.77 15.30 -13.97
N GLY A 509 19.99 14.11 -13.39
CA GLY A 509 20.95 13.11 -13.88
C GLY A 509 20.40 12.07 -14.88
N ASP A 510 19.09 12.04 -15.18
CA ASP A 510 18.51 11.13 -16.19
C ASP A 510 18.30 11.91 -17.50
N GLU A 511 19.39 12.11 -18.25
CA GLU A 511 19.39 12.90 -19.49
C GLU A 511 18.49 12.31 -20.57
N THR A 512 18.41 10.98 -20.66
CA THR A 512 17.59 10.26 -21.64
C THR A 512 16.10 10.54 -21.46
N ARG A 513 15.59 10.37 -20.23
CA ARG A 513 14.19 10.64 -19.91
C ARG A 513 13.89 12.13 -19.99
N THR A 514 14.81 12.97 -19.52
CA THR A 514 14.63 14.42 -19.53
C THR A 514 14.54 14.93 -20.96
N SER A 515 15.41 14.46 -21.87
CA SER A 515 15.39 14.85 -23.29
C SER A 515 14.09 14.45 -23.98
N LEU A 516 13.57 13.26 -23.68
CA LEU A 516 12.30 12.80 -24.23
C LEU A 516 11.12 13.65 -23.73
N LEU A 517 11.07 13.95 -22.43
CA LEU A 517 10.06 14.84 -21.86
C LEU A 517 10.18 16.26 -22.44
N VAL A 518 11.40 16.78 -22.58
CA VAL A 518 11.65 18.08 -23.23
C VAL A 518 11.13 18.07 -24.67
N ALA A 519 11.31 17.00 -25.45
CA ALA A 519 10.76 16.95 -26.81
C ALA A 519 9.22 16.94 -26.85
N MET A 520 8.56 16.34 -25.85
CA MET A 520 7.11 16.16 -25.84
C MET A 520 6.33 17.39 -25.38
N PHE A 521 6.78 18.12 -24.35
CA PHE A 521 6.01 19.25 -23.80
C PHE A 521 6.34 20.55 -24.53
N ASP A 522 5.35 21.30 -25.00
CA ASP A 522 5.60 22.66 -25.49
C ASP A 522 5.89 23.65 -24.34
N THR A 523 6.51 24.79 -24.67
CA THR A 523 6.87 25.81 -23.66
C THR A 523 5.61 26.42 -23.03
N GLN A 524 4.54 26.55 -23.81
CA GLN A 524 3.27 27.12 -23.38
C GLN A 524 2.59 26.24 -22.32
N THR A 525 2.56 24.92 -22.48
CA THR A 525 2.00 23.98 -21.50
C THR A 525 2.76 24.04 -20.19
N LEU A 526 4.10 24.02 -20.22
CA LEU A 526 4.91 24.06 -19.00
C LEU A 526 4.73 25.38 -18.23
N VAL A 527 4.71 26.52 -18.94
CA VAL A 527 4.43 27.84 -18.33
C VAL A 527 3.02 27.91 -17.76
N ARG A 528 2.04 27.30 -18.45
CA ARG A 528 0.67 27.17 -17.96
C ARG A 528 0.62 26.36 -16.67
N VAL A 529 1.30 25.21 -16.60
CA VAL A 529 1.37 24.36 -15.40
C VAL A 529 1.99 25.10 -14.21
N LEU A 530 3.11 25.82 -14.42
CA LEU A 530 3.73 26.65 -13.37
C LEU A 530 2.81 27.74 -12.85
N SER A 531 1.96 28.29 -13.71
CA SER A 531 1.03 29.38 -13.39
C SER A 531 -0.27 28.90 -12.73
N MET A 532 -0.54 27.58 -12.67
CA MET A 532 -1.77 27.06 -12.07
C MET A 532 -1.76 27.18 -10.55
N LYS A 533 -2.87 27.72 -10.00
CA LYS A 533 -3.10 27.83 -8.55
C LYS A 533 -3.16 26.45 -7.87
N LYS A 534 -3.82 25.48 -8.49
CA LYS A 534 -4.02 24.11 -7.96
C LYS A 534 -3.25 23.09 -8.81
N VAL A 535 -1.97 22.89 -8.49
CA VAL A 535 -1.07 21.90 -9.10
C VAL A 535 -0.21 21.27 -8.00
N THR A 536 0.14 19.98 -8.16
CA THR A 536 0.99 19.29 -7.19
C THR A 536 2.41 19.87 -7.18
N PRO A 537 3.12 19.84 -6.03
CA PRO A 537 4.50 20.30 -5.95
C PRO A 537 5.42 19.60 -6.97
N THR A 538 5.23 18.30 -7.17
CA THR A 538 5.98 17.49 -8.15
C THR A 538 5.81 17.99 -9.59
N ALA A 539 4.57 18.26 -10.02
CA ALA A 539 4.35 18.77 -11.37
C ALA A 539 4.89 20.18 -11.57
N ARG A 540 4.80 21.03 -10.54
CA ARG A 540 5.40 22.36 -10.57
C ARG A 540 6.93 22.29 -10.65
N LEU A 541 7.54 21.40 -9.87
CA LEU A 541 8.98 21.14 -9.92
C LEU A 541 9.40 20.65 -11.31
N ASN A 542 8.75 19.61 -11.82
CA ASN A 542 9.06 19.03 -13.13
C ASN A 542 8.91 20.04 -14.26
N ALA A 543 7.84 20.85 -14.24
CA ALA A 543 7.66 21.91 -15.22
C ALA A 543 8.81 22.92 -15.17
N SER A 544 9.25 23.32 -13.97
CA SER A 544 10.40 24.24 -13.82
C SER A 544 11.72 23.63 -14.32
N VAL A 545 11.95 22.34 -14.07
CA VAL A 545 13.16 21.63 -14.53
C VAL A 545 13.16 21.53 -16.07
N LEU A 546 12.04 21.13 -16.68
CA LEU A 546 11.94 21.03 -18.14
C LEU A 546 12.08 22.39 -18.82
N LEU A 547 11.52 23.46 -18.24
CA LEU A 547 11.71 24.82 -18.72
C LEU A 547 13.16 25.30 -18.60
N SER A 548 13.88 24.89 -17.56
CA SER A 548 15.30 25.24 -17.39
C SER A 548 16.20 24.68 -18.50
N LYS A 549 15.76 23.61 -19.19
CA LYS A 549 16.45 23.04 -20.35
C LYS A 549 16.07 23.71 -21.67
N ARG A 550 15.22 24.75 -21.61
CA ARG A 550 14.75 25.52 -22.76
C ARG A 550 15.19 26.99 -22.62
N LYS A 551 15.32 27.66 -23.77
CA LYS A 551 15.54 29.11 -23.82
C LYS A 551 14.18 29.81 -23.84
N LEU A 552 13.79 30.45 -22.74
CA LEU A 552 12.56 31.23 -22.68
C LEU A 552 12.73 32.54 -23.44
N THR A 553 11.78 32.85 -24.31
CA THR A 553 11.80 34.09 -25.11
C THR A 553 10.44 34.78 -25.10
N GLY A 554 10.44 36.07 -25.44
CA GLY A 554 9.23 36.88 -25.60
C GLY A 554 8.31 36.89 -24.38
N GLN A 555 7.02 36.64 -24.62
CA GLN A 555 5.97 36.70 -23.60
C GLN A 555 6.21 35.72 -22.44
N HIS A 556 6.75 34.53 -22.70
CA HIS A 556 7.00 33.51 -21.68
C HIS A 556 8.07 33.97 -20.67
N LEU A 557 9.15 34.59 -21.17
CA LEU A 557 10.19 35.18 -20.33
C LEU A 557 9.64 36.35 -19.51
N HIS A 558 8.83 37.23 -20.13
CA HIS A 558 8.20 38.35 -19.42
C HIS A 558 7.30 37.88 -18.27
N VAL A 559 6.49 36.82 -18.48
CA VAL A 559 5.66 36.20 -17.44
C VAL A 559 6.51 35.67 -16.29
N ALA A 560 7.59 34.94 -16.59
CA ALA A 560 8.49 34.38 -15.57
C ALA A 560 9.14 35.48 -14.72
N LEU A 561 9.69 36.52 -15.36
CA LEU A 561 10.32 37.64 -14.67
C LEU A 561 9.33 38.42 -13.79
N ARG A 562 8.11 38.67 -14.29
CA ARG A 562 7.05 39.34 -13.51
C ARG A 562 6.69 38.50 -12.28
N ARG A 563 6.58 37.18 -12.40
CA ARG A 563 6.28 36.27 -11.29
C ARG A 563 7.39 36.25 -10.24
N ILE A 564 8.65 36.19 -10.65
CA ILE A 564 9.81 36.31 -9.74
C ILE A 564 9.73 37.63 -8.98
N GLY A 565 9.54 38.75 -9.71
CA GLY A 565 9.43 40.08 -9.11
C GLY A 565 8.29 40.19 -8.08
N SER A 566 7.09 39.69 -8.40
CA SER A 566 5.94 39.73 -7.48
C SER A 566 6.10 38.85 -6.24
N SER A 567 6.87 37.75 -6.34
CA SER A 567 7.02 36.80 -5.24
C SER A 567 8.21 37.11 -4.33
N CYS A 568 9.23 37.84 -4.82
CA CYS A 568 10.37 38.28 -4.02
C CYS A 568 10.07 39.51 -3.13
N THR A 569 8.97 40.22 -3.35
CA THR A 569 8.62 41.46 -2.62
C THR A 569 7.65 41.26 -1.44
N GLY A 570 7.40 40.01 -1.02
CA GLY A 570 6.69 39.71 0.25
C GLY A 570 5.20 40.10 0.32
N ALA A 571 4.58 40.57 -0.77
CA ALA A 571 3.16 40.93 -0.77
C ALA A 571 2.27 39.67 -0.97
N GLN A 572 1.59 39.28 0.12
CA GLN A 572 0.51 38.28 0.23
C GLN A 572 0.92 36.80 0.35
N GLY A 573 0.90 36.27 1.58
CA GLY A 573 0.14 35.09 2.05
C GLY A 573 0.12 33.77 1.24
N VAL A 574 0.96 33.56 0.23
CA VAL A 574 1.00 32.35 -0.59
C VAL A 574 2.34 31.63 -0.36
N PRO A 575 2.34 30.35 0.05
CA PRO A 575 3.57 29.61 0.29
C PRO A 575 4.39 29.41 -1.01
N ASP A 576 5.68 29.74 -0.92
CA ASP A 576 6.84 29.33 -1.75
C ASP A 576 6.57 28.93 -3.22
N CYS A 577 6.55 29.93 -4.11
CA CYS A 577 6.47 29.68 -5.56
C CYS A 577 7.55 30.37 -6.42
N TRP A 578 8.40 31.24 -5.86
CA TRP A 578 9.42 31.96 -6.62
C TRP A 578 10.55 31.04 -7.12
N THR A 579 10.93 30.03 -6.33
CA THR A 579 12.01 29.08 -6.62
C THR A 579 11.80 28.32 -7.94
N HIS A 580 10.55 27.93 -8.23
CA HIS A 580 10.19 27.28 -9.48
C HIS A 580 10.37 28.19 -10.70
N TRP A 581 10.04 29.48 -10.57
CA TRP A 581 10.22 30.44 -11.65
C TRP A 581 11.70 30.80 -11.86
N VAL A 582 12.47 30.92 -10.78
CA VAL A 582 13.93 31.10 -10.86
C VAL A 582 14.59 29.92 -11.56
N ARG A 583 14.24 28.68 -11.16
CA ARG A 583 14.73 27.47 -11.81
C ARG A 583 14.36 27.44 -13.30
N ALA A 584 13.13 27.82 -13.66
CA ALA A 584 12.69 27.84 -15.05
C ALA A 584 13.50 28.82 -15.93
N VAL A 585 13.97 29.94 -15.37
CA VAL A 585 14.76 30.95 -16.10
C VAL A 585 16.25 30.60 -16.17
N TYR A 586 16.74 29.69 -15.33
CA TYR A 586 18.17 29.34 -15.20
C TYR A 586 18.88 29.09 -16.54
N GLY A 587 18.36 28.20 -17.41
CA GLY A 587 18.98 27.93 -18.72
C GLY A 587 18.83 29.04 -19.76
N THR A 588 18.03 30.07 -19.46
CA THR A 588 17.88 31.26 -20.33
C THR A 588 18.91 32.33 -20.00
N VAL A 589 19.54 32.29 -18.80
CA VAL A 589 20.49 33.31 -18.33
C VAL A 589 21.60 33.68 -19.32
N PRO A 590 22.27 32.72 -20.00
CA PRO A 590 23.34 33.04 -20.95
C PRO A 590 22.87 33.89 -22.13
N VAL A 591 21.57 33.87 -22.44
CA VAL A 591 20.98 34.51 -23.64
C VAL A 591 20.15 35.75 -23.30
N LEU A 592 20.06 36.12 -22.01
CA LEU A 592 19.40 37.36 -21.58
C LEU A 592 20.21 38.59 -22.00
N ASP A 593 19.53 39.71 -22.28
CA ASP A 593 20.20 40.98 -22.51
C ASP A 593 20.74 41.58 -21.19
N SER A 594 21.65 42.55 -21.31
CA SER A 594 22.31 43.18 -20.15
C SER A 594 21.31 43.81 -19.17
N ALA A 595 20.23 44.42 -19.69
CA ALA A 595 19.19 45.03 -18.88
C ALA A 595 18.41 44.00 -18.06
N THR A 596 17.98 42.90 -18.68
CA THR A 596 17.23 41.83 -18.00
C THR A 596 18.10 41.08 -17.00
N ARG A 597 19.39 40.84 -17.30
CA ARG A 597 20.34 40.23 -16.34
C ARG A 597 20.45 41.07 -15.07
N ARG A 598 20.66 42.39 -15.21
CA ARG A 598 20.74 43.32 -14.06
C ARG A 598 19.43 43.40 -13.28
N GLN A 599 18.29 43.42 -13.97
CA GLN A 599 16.97 43.41 -13.33
C GLN A 599 16.70 42.12 -12.55
N LEU A 600 17.11 40.96 -13.08
CA LEU A 600 16.95 39.69 -12.38
C LEU A 600 17.91 39.58 -11.19
N TRP A 601 19.15 40.04 -11.35
CA TRP A 601 20.13 40.14 -10.27
C TRP A 601 19.62 40.97 -9.10
N SER A 602 19.13 42.19 -9.36
CA SER A 602 18.63 43.08 -8.31
C SER A 602 17.43 42.48 -7.57
N ARG A 603 16.52 41.80 -8.27
CA ARG A 603 15.37 41.12 -7.66
C ARG A 603 15.75 39.92 -6.82
N LEU A 604 16.76 39.15 -7.23
CA LEU A 604 17.22 38.00 -6.44
C LEU A 604 18.04 38.44 -5.23
N ALA A 605 18.72 39.59 -5.30
CA ALA A 605 19.52 40.14 -4.20
C ALA A 605 18.67 40.48 -2.97
N THR A 606 17.38 40.82 -3.14
CA THR A 606 16.47 41.15 -2.04
C THR A 606 15.96 39.93 -1.27
N VAL A 607 16.28 38.70 -1.70
CA VAL A 607 15.87 37.48 -0.99
C VAL A 607 16.87 37.16 0.12
N GLU A 608 16.40 37.15 1.37
CA GLU A 608 17.23 36.85 2.54
C GLU A 608 17.61 35.36 2.62
N PRO A 609 18.91 35.01 2.56
CA PRO A 609 19.36 33.62 2.60
C PRO A 609 19.04 32.90 3.92
N ALA A 610 18.97 33.64 5.03
CA ALA A 610 18.74 33.08 6.36
C ALA A 610 17.39 32.36 6.48
N VAL A 611 16.36 32.86 5.77
CA VAL A 611 14.99 32.33 5.79
C VAL A 611 14.79 31.17 4.81
N CYS A 612 15.76 30.92 3.91
CA CYS A 612 15.68 29.90 2.88
C CYS A 612 16.06 28.50 3.40
N THR A 613 15.45 27.45 2.84
CA THR A 613 15.91 26.06 3.01
C THR A 613 17.25 25.82 2.32
N SER A 614 17.95 24.73 2.65
CA SER A 614 19.23 24.37 2.03
C SER A 614 19.15 24.28 0.48
N GLU A 615 18.08 23.69 -0.06
CA GLU A 615 17.86 23.60 -1.52
C GLU A 615 17.64 24.98 -2.16
N GLN A 616 16.87 25.86 -1.50
CA GLN A 616 16.60 27.21 -1.97
C GLN A 616 17.86 28.07 -1.99
N ARG A 617 18.71 27.94 -0.97
CA ARG A 617 20.01 28.62 -0.90
C ARG A 617 20.92 28.18 -2.04
N LEU A 618 21.00 26.88 -2.32
CA LEU A 618 21.84 26.35 -3.40
C LEU A 618 21.38 26.88 -4.76
N LEU A 619 20.08 26.85 -5.05
CA LEU A 619 19.53 27.42 -6.28
C LEU A 619 19.82 28.92 -6.43
N LEU A 620 19.73 29.69 -5.33
CA LEU A 620 20.05 31.13 -5.35
C LEU A 620 21.53 31.38 -5.62
N VAL A 621 22.42 30.62 -4.97
CA VAL A 621 23.87 30.73 -5.17
C VAL A 621 24.21 30.39 -6.62
N ASP A 622 23.71 29.28 -7.13
CA ASP A 622 23.96 28.85 -8.52
C ASP A 622 23.44 29.87 -9.53
N MET A 623 22.20 30.35 -9.35
CA MET A 623 21.60 31.35 -10.23
C MET A 623 22.38 32.68 -10.21
N ARG A 624 22.79 33.13 -9.02
CA ARG A 624 23.59 34.35 -8.86
C ARG A 624 24.96 34.17 -9.52
N ALA A 625 25.63 33.04 -9.29
CA ALA A 625 26.90 32.73 -9.95
C ALA A 625 26.76 32.74 -11.48
N SER A 626 25.73 32.08 -12.03
CA SER A 626 25.47 32.08 -13.48
C SER A 626 25.15 33.48 -14.03
N LEU A 627 24.42 34.32 -13.28
CA LEU A 627 24.17 35.71 -13.67
C LEU A 627 25.44 36.54 -13.64
N LEU A 628 26.30 36.39 -12.63
CA LEU A 628 27.59 37.08 -12.56
C LEU A 628 28.47 36.69 -13.75
N VAL A 629 28.63 35.39 -14.01
CA VAL A 629 29.39 34.89 -15.17
C VAL A 629 28.83 35.47 -16.47
N ALA A 630 27.51 35.51 -16.63
CA ALA A 630 26.89 36.10 -17.81
C ALA A 630 26.99 37.63 -17.86
N MET A 631 27.22 38.33 -16.76
CA MET A 631 27.39 39.80 -16.73
C MET A 631 28.85 40.23 -16.92
N ILE A 632 29.82 39.32 -16.78
CA ILE A 632 31.21 39.58 -17.16
C ILE A 632 31.22 39.86 -18.67
N PRO A 633 31.65 41.06 -19.11
CA PRO A 633 31.81 41.35 -20.53
C PRO A 633 32.69 40.24 -21.13
N GLU A 634 32.34 39.70 -22.30
CA GLU A 634 33.21 38.75 -23.01
C GLU A 634 34.58 39.41 -23.26
N THR A 635 35.49 39.31 -22.31
CA THR A 635 36.80 39.95 -22.38
C THR A 635 37.77 39.10 -23.19
N ASN A 636 37.30 38.00 -23.80
CA ASN A 636 38.12 36.99 -24.47
C ASN A 636 37.56 36.52 -25.83
N ARG A 637 37.05 37.43 -26.68
CA ARG A 637 37.11 37.17 -28.14
C ARG A 637 38.46 37.60 -28.72
N ALA A 638 39.03 38.72 -28.24
CA ALA A 638 40.38 39.15 -28.60
C ALA A 638 41.48 38.21 -28.06
N LEU A 639 41.36 37.69 -26.83
CA LEU A 639 42.37 36.78 -26.25
C LEU A 639 42.31 35.33 -26.81
N ALA A 640 41.22 34.95 -27.49
CA ALA A 640 41.13 33.69 -28.23
C ALA A 640 41.73 33.80 -29.65
N GLU A 641 41.68 34.99 -30.27
CA GLU A 641 42.29 35.27 -31.56
C GLU A 641 43.80 35.60 -31.42
N ASP A 642 44.24 36.26 -30.34
CA ASP A 642 45.67 36.50 -30.06
C ASP A 642 46.44 35.24 -29.61
N SER A 643 45.74 34.23 -29.06
CA SER A 643 46.34 32.91 -28.81
C SER A 643 46.46 32.04 -30.07
N GLN A 644 45.80 32.42 -31.17
CA GLN A 644 46.00 31.83 -32.50
C GLN A 644 47.01 32.63 -33.35
N ALA A 645 47.10 33.96 -33.16
CA ALA A 645 48.09 34.80 -33.84
C ALA A 645 49.52 34.66 -33.26
N SER A 646 49.68 34.48 -31.94
CA SER A 646 50.99 34.25 -31.31
C SER A 646 51.57 32.83 -31.53
N ARG A 647 50.83 31.94 -32.22
CA ARG A 647 51.31 30.61 -32.63
C ARG A 647 51.71 30.53 -34.11
N LEU A 648 51.65 31.64 -34.85
CA LEU A 648 51.96 31.68 -36.29
C LEU A 648 53.22 32.47 -36.66
N GLU A 649 53.92 33.09 -35.71
CA GLU A 649 55.17 33.82 -35.99
C GLU A 649 56.47 33.14 -35.54
N ASP A 650 56.42 32.05 -34.77
CA ASP A 650 57.61 31.24 -34.45
C ASP A 650 57.52 29.85 -35.10
N GLY A 651 57.90 29.76 -36.37
CA GLY A 651 57.88 28.48 -37.09
C GLY A 651 58.32 28.52 -38.55
N VAL A 652 59.34 29.31 -38.89
CA VAL A 652 60.08 29.11 -40.15
C VAL A 652 60.97 27.86 -39.99
N GLY A 653 60.72 26.85 -40.81
CA GLY A 653 61.64 25.73 -40.99
C GLY A 653 60.99 24.47 -41.55
N ALA A 654 60.84 24.42 -42.88
CA ALA A 654 60.72 23.15 -43.60
C ALA A 654 61.95 22.24 -43.31
N PRO A 655 61.83 20.91 -43.47
CA PRO A 655 62.07 20.40 -44.81
C PRO A 655 61.11 19.31 -45.28
N ALA A 656 61.12 19.20 -46.60
CA ALA A 656 60.53 18.17 -47.43
C ALA A 656 60.91 16.73 -47.01
N ALA A 657 60.04 15.78 -47.37
CA ALA A 657 60.31 14.73 -48.37
C ALA A 657 59.74 13.37 -47.98
N LEU A 658 58.91 12.86 -48.91
CA LEU A 658 58.87 11.49 -49.42
C LEU A 658 58.47 10.34 -48.48
N GLY A 659 57.41 9.64 -48.90
CA GLY A 659 57.56 8.20 -49.15
C GLY A 659 56.52 7.28 -48.51
N GLN A 660 55.58 6.87 -49.37
CA GLN A 660 54.66 5.71 -49.31
C GLN A 660 53.43 5.79 -48.43
#